data_AF-A0A9Q0P8P2-F1
#
_entry.id   AF-A0A9Q0P8P2-F1
#
_cell.length_a   1.000
_cell.length_b   1.000
_cell.length_c   1.000
_cell.angle_alpha   90.00
_cell.angle_beta   90.00
_cell.angle_gamma   90.00
#
_symmetry.space_group_name_H-M   'P 1'
#
loop_
_entity.id
_entity.type
_entity.pdbx_description
1 polymer ?
#
loop_
_entity_poly.entity_id
_entity_poly.type
_entity_poly.pdbx_seq_one_letter_code
_entity_poly.pdbx_strand_id
1 'polypeptide(L)'
;MLTAGPEDDGGNEVGESSGAYIVRIPFGPRDKYIRKELLWPYIQEFVDGALTHILNMSKALGEQIGGGQPVWPYVIHGHYADAGDSAALLSGALNVPMKGEELSLDAAELVITSTRQEIDEQWGLYDGFDVKLERVLRARARRGVNCHGRYMPRMVVIPPGMDFSSVVVQEEAPEVDGELATLISSVDDSSPKAIPAIWSEVMRFLTNPHKPMILALSRPDPKKNITTLLKAFGECRPLRELANLTLIMGNRDDIDGMTGGNASVLTTMLKMIDKYDLYGLVAYPKHHRQADVPEIYRLAAKTKGVFINPALVEPFGLTLIEAAAHGLPMVATKNGGPVDIHRALNNGLLVDPHDQQAIADALLKLVSEKNLWSDCRNNGWKNIHLFSWPEHCRTYLTRVAACRMRHPQWQTDTPEDEIAAEESSLNDSLKDVQDMSLRLSIDGDKPSLNGSLDYSAAAAGNPTVSDQVQRVLNKIKKPEPGPVVSEGGKHEVVVSKHPMLRRRRRLIVIALDCYDSNGVPEKKMIQIVQDIMKVVRSDSLFAKVAGLALSTAMSLTETTEFLTSSKIQVKEFDALICSSGGEVYYPGTYTEEGAPSKKIKNRAIPIALHTFVKDRSKVKRVDDLRQKLRMRGLRCHIMYCRNSTRLQIIPLLASRAQALRYLFVRWRLNVADMFVILGENGDTDYEEMISGAHKTVILKDVVTKGSEDLLRTTDLRDDIVPKNSPLIAYLSGNATASDIAGVLKQVSKASGRM
;
A
#
# COMPACT_ATOMS: atom_id res chain seq x y z
N MET A 1 4.59 -13.66 -23.00
CA MET A 1 4.19 -12.51 -22.15
C MET A 1 5.31 -11.50 -21.97
N LEU A 2 6.57 -11.88 -22.19
CA LEU A 2 7.72 -10.97 -22.27
C LEU A 2 8.46 -11.11 -23.61
N THR A 3 7.73 -11.20 -24.71
CA THR A 3 8.33 -11.13 -26.05
C THR A 3 8.29 -9.68 -26.49
N ALA A 4 9.46 -9.08 -26.68
CA ALA A 4 9.56 -7.84 -27.44
C ALA A 4 8.91 -8.06 -28.81
N GLY A 5 8.00 -7.16 -29.21
CA GLY A 5 7.49 -7.14 -30.57
C GLY A 5 8.62 -6.89 -31.58
N PRO A 6 8.41 -7.19 -32.87
CA PRO A 6 9.39 -6.90 -33.91
C PRO A 6 9.62 -5.38 -33.99
N GLU A 7 10.89 -4.98 -34.07
CA GLU A 7 11.30 -3.60 -34.36
C GLU A 7 10.79 -3.20 -35.75
N ASP A 8 10.20 -2.01 -35.88
CA ASP A 8 9.91 -1.43 -37.20
C ASP A 8 11.20 -0.84 -37.79
N ASP A 9 11.28 -0.77 -39.12
CA ASP A 9 12.47 -0.46 -39.93
C ASP A 9 13.07 0.96 -39.69
N GLY A 10 12.51 1.72 -38.74
CA GLY A 10 12.95 3.05 -38.31
C GLY A 10 13.53 3.13 -36.89
N GLY A 11 13.68 2.02 -36.16
CA GLY A 11 14.35 2.01 -34.85
C GLY A 11 13.66 2.81 -33.73
N ASN A 12 12.40 3.21 -33.92
CA ASN A 12 11.58 3.81 -32.87
C ASN A 12 10.67 2.73 -32.26
N GLU A 13 10.83 2.46 -30.97
CA GLU A 13 9.88 1.67 -30.19
C GLU A 13 8.49 2.33 -30.25
N VAL A 14 7.58 1.74 -31.04
CA VAL A 14 6.15 2.04 -30.97
C VAL A 14 5.70 1.70 -29.56
N GLY A 15 5.03 2.64 -28.88
CA GLY A 15 4.73 2.60 -27.45
C GLY A 15 3.96 1.37 -26.96
N GLU A 16 4.66 0.24 -26.78
CA GLU A 16 4.20 -0.93 -26.06
C GLU A 16 4.64 -0.82 -24.60
N SER A 17 3.73 -1.12 -23.66
CA SER A 17 4.04 -1.10 -22.23
C SER A 17 5.14 -2.13 -21.93
N SER A 18 6.33 -1.66 -21.63
CA SER A 18 7.54 -2.43 -21.30
C SER A 18 7.43 -3.18 -19.97
N GLY A 19 6.47 -4.11 -19.87
CA GLY A 19 6.25 -4.98 -18.71
C GLY A 19 5.23 -4.49 -17.68
N ALA A 20 4.39 -3.49 -18.00
CA ALA A 20 3.31 -3.01 -17.13
C ALA A 20 1.93 -3.50 -17.60
N TYR A 21 1.13 -4.09 -16.71
CA TYR A 21 -0.17 -4.67 -17.04
C TYR A 21 -1.26 -4.26 -16.05
N ILE A 22 -2.46 -3.96 -16.55
CA ILE A 22 -3.65 -3.77 -15.73
C ILE A 22 -4.40 -5.09 -15.65
N VAL A 23 -4.48 -5.63 -14.43
CA VAL A 23 -5.23 -6.87 -14.16
C VAL A 23 -6.50 -6.51 -13.39
N ARG A 24 -7.65 -6.93 -13.90
CA ARG A 24 -8.96 -6.72 -13.26
C ARG A 24 -9.40 -8.03 -12.63
N ILE A 25 -9.51 -8.04 -11.30
CA ILE A 25 -9.97 -9.21 -10.54
C ILE A 25 -11.42 -8.95 -10.15
N PRO A 26 -12.37 -9.80 -10.53
CA PRO A 26 -13.77 -9.67 -10.13
C PRO A 26 -13.96 -10.12 -8.67
N PHE A 27 -14.77 -9.37 -7.92
CA PHE A 27 -15.17 -9.67 -6.53
C PHE A 27 -16.50 -8.96 -6.22
N GLY A 28 -17.26 -9.50 -5.27
CA GLY A 28 -18.60 -8.99 -4.94
C GLY A 28 -19.63 -9.15 -6.07
N PRO A 29 -20.77 -8.41 -5.98
CA PRO A 29 -21.81 -8.40 -7.01
C PRO A 29 -21.26 -8.11 -8.43
N ARG A 30 -21.48 -9.04 -9.36
CA ARG A 30 -20.90 -8.98 -10.72
C ARG A 30 -21.61 -8.02 -11.68
N ASP A 31 -22.85 -7.63 -11.36
CA ASP A 31 -23.75 -6.86 -12.21
C ASP A 31 -23.90 -5.39 -11.76
N LYS A 32 -23.16 -4.96 -10.74
CA LYS A 32 -23.34 -3.63 -10.14
C LYS A 32 -22.01 -2.99 -9.74
N TYR A 33 -21.89 -1.69 -10.02
CA TYR A 33 -20.80 -0.88 -9.47
C TYR A 33 -21.02 -0.61 -7.96
N ILE A 34 -19.98 -0.83 -7.17
CA ILE A 34 -19.97 -0.60 -5.73
C ILE A 34 -19.15 0.66 -5.43
N ARG A 35 -19.71 1.56 -4.63
CA ARG A 35 -18.99 2.76 -4.16
C ARG A 35 -17.89 2.34 -3.18
N LYS A 36 -16.78 3.07 -3.14
CA LYS A 36 -15.59 2.72 -2.34
C LYS A 36 -15.90 2.50 -0.85
N GLU A 37 -16.87 3.23 -0.30
CA GLU A 37 -17.27 3.15 1.10
C GLU A 37 -17.95 1.81 1.45
N LEU A 38 -18.41 1.06 0.44
CA LEU A 38 -19.13 -0.22 0.58
C LEU A 38 -18.30 -1.42 0.11
N LEU A 39 -16.99 -1.25 -0.16
CA LEU A 39 -16.12 -2.32 -0.65
C LEU A 39 -15.64 -3.28 0.44
N TRP A 40 -15.57 -2.81 1.69
CA TRP A 40 -15.02 -3.54 2.85
C TRP A 40 -15.45 -5.01 3.00
N PRO A 41 -16.71 -5.39 2.76
CA PRO A 41 -17.16 -6.78 2.90
C PRO A 41 -16.50 -7.75 1.92
N TYR A 42 -16.09 -7.23 0.76
CA TYR A 42 -15.63 -8.03 -0.37
C TYR A 42 -14.10 -8.02 -0.54
N ILE A 43 -13.37 -7.34 0.36
CA ILE A 43 -11.90 -7.23 0.30
C ILE A 43 -11.24 -8.62 0.42
N GLN A 44 -11.75 -9.49 1.29
CA GLN A 44 -11.21 -10.84 1.46
C GLN A 44 -11.34 -11.67 0.17
N GLU A 45 -12.46 -11.54 -0.56
CA GLU A 45 -12.68 -12.18 -1.86
C GLU A 45 -11.71 -11.64 -2.92
N PHE A 46 -11.50 -10.32 -2.96
CA PHE A 46 -10.50 -9.70 -3.84
C PHE A 46 -9.09 -10.22 -3.56
N VAL A 47 -8.68 -10.31 -2.29
CA VAL A 47 -7.37 -10.81 -1.88
C VAL A 47 -7.16 -12.25 -2.33
N ASP A 48 -8.14 -13.13 -2.15
CA ASP A 48 -8.04 -14.54 -2.56
C ASP A 48 -7.94 -14.67 -4.10
N GLY A 49 -8.71 -13.86 -4.84
CA GLY A 49 -8.62 -13.77 -6.30
C GLY A 49 -7.27 -13.24 -6.78
N ALA A 50 -6.75 -12.20 -6.13
CA ALA A 50 -5.43 -11.63 -6.40
C ALA A 50 -4.31 -12.63 -6.13
N LEU A 51 -4.40 -13.37 -5.02
CA LEU A 51 -3.42 -14.37 -4.64
C LEU A 51 -3.37 -15.52 -5.65
N THR A 52 -4.54 -15.96 -6.15
CA THR A 52 -4.65 -16.95 -7.22
C THR A 52 -4.00 -16.45 -8.52
N HIS A 53 -4.24 -15.20 -8.89
CA HIS A 53 -3.59 -14.60 -10.05
C HIS A 53 -2.07 -14.52 -9.88
N ILE A 54 -1.57 -14.08 -8.72
CA ILE A 54 -0.15 -13.98 -8.41
C ILE A 54 0.54 -15.35 -8.49
N LEU A 55 -0.09 -16.42 -7.97
CA LEU A 55 0.46 -17.78 -8.09
C LEU A 55 0.58 -18.24 -9.55
N ASN A 56 -0.44 -18.01 -10.35
CA ASN A 56 -0.44 -18.38 -11.77
C ASN A 56 0.65 -17.61 -12.54
N MET A 57 0.77 -16.30 -12.27
CA MET A 57 1.83 -15.46 -12.84
C MET A 57 3.22 -15.90 -12.37
N SER A 58 3.38 -16.22 -11.09
CA SER A 58 4.64 -16.69 -10.52
C SER A 58 5.14 -17.96 -11.22
N LYS A 59 4.22 -18.89 -11.52
CA LYS A 59 4.52 -20.11 -12.28
C LYS A 59 4.88 -19.79 -13.73
N ALA A 60 4.08 -18.99 -14.42
CA ALA A 60 4.30 -18.65 -15.83
C ALA A 60 5.62 -17.89 -16.03
N LEU A 61 5.95 -16.95 -15.14
CA LEU A 61 7.24 -16.25 -15.13
C LEU A 61 8.38 -17.18 -14.76
N GLY A 62 8.17 -18.13 -13.84
CA GLY A 62 9.16 -19.15 -13.53
C GLY A 62 9.58 -19.99 -14.73
N GLU A 63 8.62 -20.37 -15.57
CA GLU A 63 8.86 -21.11 -16.82
C GLU A 63 9.56 -20.25 -17.88
N GLN A 64 9.26 -18.94 -17.96
CA GLN A 64 9.82 -18.04 -18.98
C GLN A 64 11.20 -17.46 -18.63
N ILE A 65 11.38 -17.00 -17.39
CA ILE A 65 12.55 -16.23 -16.95
C ILE A 65 13.21 -16.76 -15.68
N GLY A 66 12.53 -17.63 -14.91
CA GLY A 66 13.00 -18.14 -13.63
C GLY A 66 13.71 -19.49 -13.67
N GLY A 67 14.04 -20.02 -14.86
CA GLY A 67 14.70 -21.33 -15.00
C GLY A 67 13.88 -22.50 -14.42
N GLY A 68 12.54 -22.40 -14.47
CA GLY A 68 11.62 -23.39 -13.89
C GLY A 68 11.31 -23.16 -12.41
N GLN A 69 11.97 -22.22 -11.73
CA GLN A 69 11.65 -21.84 -10.34
C GLN A 69 10.59 -20.73 -10.30
N PRO A 70 9.62 -20.77 -9.36
CA PRO A 70 8.59 -19.75 -9.26
C PRO A 70 9.18 -18.36 -8.96
N VAL A 71 8.73 -17.35 -9.70
CA VAL A 71 9.15 -15.94 -9.51
C VAL A 71 8.14 -15.23 -8.64
N TRP A 72 8.55 -14.69 -7.50
CA TRP A 72 7.64 -14.01 -6.56
C TRP A 72 7.69 -12.49 -6.72
N PRO A 73 6.61 -11.76 -6.39
CA PRO A 73 6.63 -10.30 -6.34
C PRO A 73 7.74 -9.79 -5.41
N TYR A 74 8.47 -8.77 -5.83
CA TYR A 74 9.48 -8.13 -4.99
C TYR A 74 8.85 -7.18 -3.96
N VAL A 75 7.78 -6.49 -4.36
CA VAL A 75 7.08 -5.50 -3.53
C VAL A 75 5.60 -5.48 -3.87
N ILE A 76 4.76 -5.26 -2.85
CA ILE A 76 3.34 -4.97 -3.01
C ILE A 76 3.10 -3.52 -2.59
N HIS A 77 2.43 -2.75 -3.42
CA HIS A 77 2.12 -1.35 -3.18
C HIS A 77 0.60 -1.14 -3.17
N GLY A 78 0.03 -0.83 -2.01
CA GLY A 78 -1.38 -0.45 -1.86
C GLY A 78 -1.55 1.07 -1.96
N HIS A 79 -2.57 1.50 -2.69
CA HIS A 79 -2.99 2.91 -2.84
C HIS A 79 -4.38 3.09 -2.22
N TYR A 80 -4.56 4.05 -1.31
CA TYR A 80 -5.77 4.22 -0.50
C TYR A 80 -5.99 3.10 0.54
N ALA A 81 -7.03 3.27 1.37
CA ALA A 81 -7.31 2.43 2.53
C ALA A 81 -7.65 0.97 2.19
N ASP A 82 -8.48 0.78 1.17
CA ASP A 82 -8.98 -0.52 0.70
C ASP A 82 -7.85 -1.37 0.08
N ALA A 83 -7.04 -0.76 -0.78
CA ALA A 83 -5.88 -1.45 -1.35
C ALA A 83 -4.77 -1.61 -0.32
N GLY A 84 -4.66 -0.71 0.67
CA GLY A 84 -3.80 -0.86 1.82
C GLY A 84 -4.10 -2.15 2.58
N ASP A 85 -5.35 -2.35 3.00
CA ASP A 85 -5.76 -3.57 3.70
C ASP A 85 -5.51 -4.82 2.83
N SER A 86 -5.92 -4.76 1.57
CA SER A 86 -5.68 -5.83 0.59
C SER A 86 -4.20 -6.20 0.48
N ALA A 87 -3.33 -5.20 0.37
CA ALA A 87 -1.89 -5.42 0.22
C ALA A 87 -1.26 -5.95 1.52
N ALA A 88 -1.77 -5.60 2.70
CA ALA A 88 -1.29 -6.14 3.98
C ALA A 88 -1.62 -7.63 4.10
N LEU A 89 -2.83 -8.01 3.69
CA LEU A 89 -3.26 -9.40 3.65
C LEU A 89 -2.45 -10.23 2.63
N LEU A 90 -2.19 -9.68 1.44
CA LEU A 90 -1.34 -10.33 0.43
C LEU A 90 0.12 -10.45 0.89
N SER A 91 0.65 -9.42 1.55
CA SER A 91 1.99 -9.40 2.14
C SER A 91 2.18 -10.49 3.18
N GLY A 92 1.20 -10.65 4.08
CA GLY A 92 1.18 -11.71 5.09
C GLY A 92 1.19 -13.10 4.46
N ALA A 93 0.32 -13.35 3.48
CA ALA A 93 0.20 -14.64 2.82
C ALA A 93 1.44 -15.02 1.99
N LEU A 94 2.03 -14.06 1.27
CA LEU A 94 3.18 -14.28 0.39
C LEU A 94 4.53 -14.13 1.12
N ASN A 95 4.51 -13.60 2.34
CA ASN A 95 5.68 -13.13 3.07
C ASN A 95 6.56 -12.23 2.20
N VAL A 96 5.95 -11.24 1.51
CA VAL A 96 6.62 -10.25 0.63
C VAL A 96 6.50 -8.87 1.27
N PRO A 97 7.54 -8.01 1.24
CA PRO A 97 7.46 -6.66 1.80
C PRO A 97 6.35 -5.83 1.15
N MET A 98 5.62 -5.10 1.97
CA MET A 98 4.50 -4.28 1.51
C MET A 98 4.59 -2.84 1.99
N LYS A 99 4.03 -1.98 1.14
CA LYS A 99 3.82 -0.57 1.34
C LYS A 99 2.32 -0.33 1.31
N GLY A 100 1.81 0.39 2.30
CA GLY A 100 0.38 0.67 2.38
C GLY A 100 0.09 2.05 2.91
N GLU A 101 -1.11 2.51 2.60
CA GLU A 101 -1.75 3.67 3.19
C GLU A 101 -2.83 3.19 4.19
N GLU A 102 -3.12 4.02 5.18
CA GLU A 102 -4.29 4.06 6.06
C GLU A 102 -4.35 3.03 7.19
N LEU A 103 -5.14 1.99 7.04
CA LEU A 103 -5.35 0.96 8.06
C LEU A 103 -4.15 0.00 8.16
N SER A 104 -3.30 0.00 7.13
CA SER A 104 -2.15 -0.85 6.92
C SER A 104 -0.87 -0.37 7.59
N LEU A 105 -0.89 0.77 8.31
CA LEU A 105 0.30 1.34 8.96
C LEU A 105 1.03 0.35 9.86
N ASP A 106 0.28 -0.52 10.52
CA ASP A 106 0.87 -1.51 11.42
C ASP A 106 1.69 -2.55 10.64
N ALA A 107 1.24 -2.90 9.43
CA ALA A 107 1.80 -3.95 8.57
C ALA A 107 2.83 -3.41 7.55
N ALA A 108 2.71 -2.14 7.18
CA ALA A 108 3.55 -1.50 6.18
C ALA A 108 4.97 -1.33 6.68
N GLU A 109 5.95 -1.65 5.83
CA GLU A 109 7.36 -1.40 6.16
C GLU A 109 7.76 0.05 5.87
N LEU A 110 7.20 0.57 4.77
CA LEU A 110 7.43 1.90 4.25
C LEU A 110 6.08 2.49 3.81
N VAL A 111 5.82 3.70 4.25
CA VAL A 111 4.68 4.51 3.85
C VAL A 111 5.23 5.71 3.10
N ILE A 112 4.76 5.88 1.87
CA ILE A 112 5.22 6.94 0.98
C ILE A 112 4.14 8.00 0.93
N THR A 113 4.51 9.23 1.22
CA THR A 113 3.60 10.38 1.15
C THR A 113 4.10 11.38 0.11
N SER A 114 3.19 12.18 -0.42
CA SER A 114 3.57 13.23 -1.37
C SER A 114 4.17 14.45 -0.67
N THR A 115 3.76 14.68 0.59
CA THR A 115 4.15 15.85 1.38
C THR A 115 4.53 15.46 2.80
N ARG A 116 5.28 16.33 3.46
CA ARG A 116 5.60 16.24 4.88
C ARG A 116 4.39 16.54 5.75
N GLN A 117 3.56 17.49 5.32
CA GLN A 117 2.34 17.86 6.03
C GLN A 117 1.36 16.69 6.10
N GLU A 118 1.26 15.88 5.04
CA GLU A 118 0.48 14.64 5.07
C GLU A 118 0.93 13.72 6.22
N ILE A 119 2.25 13.58 6.45
CA ILE A 119 2.78 12.77 7.57
C ILE A 119 2.38 13.36 8.93
N ASP A 120 2.53 14.67 9.09
CA ASP A 120 2.42 15.30 10.40
C ASP A 120 0.94 15.58 10.78
N GLU A 121 0.07 15.93 9.81
CA GLU A 121 -1.32 16.33 10.05
C GLU A 121 -2.37 15.29 9.64
N GLN A 122 -2.12 14.43 8.65
CA GLN A 122 -3.07 13.38 8.27
C GLN A 122 -2.70 12.07 8.96
N TRP A 123 -1.45 11.62 8.79
CA TRP A 123 -0.95 10.41 9.43
C TRP A 123 -0.77 10.56 10.95
N GLY A 124 -0.46 11.77 11.42
CA GLY A 124 -0.33 12.10 12.84
C GLY A 124 -1.65 12.02 13.64
N LEU A 125 -2.81 11.96 12.97
CA LEU A 125 -4.11 11.80 13.62
C LEU A 125 -4.43 10.33 13.96
N TYR A 126 -3.71 9.37 13.40
CA TYR A 126 -3.97 7.95 13.64
C TYR A 126 -3.46 7.51 15.01
N ASP A 127 -4.34 6.88 15.78
CA ASP A 127 -4.02 6.37 17.10
C ASP A 127 -2.82 5.41 17.09
N GLY A 128 -1.79 5.83 17.82
CA GLY A 128 -0.56 5.08 18.00
C GLY A 128 0.50 5.33 16.96
N PHE A 129 0.31 6.22 15.99
CA PHE A 129 1.41 6.67 15.13
C PHE A 129 2.09 7.90 15.74
N ASP A 130 3.41 7.78 16.00
CA ASP A 130 4.23 8.91 16.47
C ASP A 130 5.59 8.89 15.75
N VAL A 131 5.83 9.93 14.96
CA VAL A 131 7.09 10.17 14.22
C VAL A 131 8.28 10.26 15.19
N LYS A 132 8.10 10.79 16.40
CA LYS A 132 9.17 10.87 17.40
C LYS A 132 9.54 9.47 17.90
N LEU A 133 8.53 8.67 18.25
CA LEU A 133 8.73 7.27 18.66
C LEU A 133 9.42 6.46 17.56
N GLU A 134 8.99 6.60 16.30
CA GLU A 134 9.65 6.00 15.14
C GLU A 134 11.17 6.27 15.14
N ARG A 135 11.54 7.56 15.19
CA ARG A 135 12.95 7.98 15.14
C ARG A 135 13.77 7.41 16.29
N VAL A 136 13.17 7.34 17.50
CA VAL A 136 13.80 6.76 18.69
C VAL A 136 14.03 5.25 18.52
N LEU A 137 13.02 4.51 18.05
CA LEU A 137 13.12 3.07 17.81
C LEU A 137 14.22 2.76 16.78
N ARG A 138 14.30 3.54 15.69
CA ARG A 138 15.39 3.36 14.71
C ARG A 138 16.77 3.72 15.23
N ALA A 139 16.88 4.78 16.05
CA ALA A 139 18.15 5.14 16.65
C ALA A 139 18.64 4.03 17.59
N ARG A 140 17.72 3.38 18.31
CA ARG A 140 18.01 2.20 19.15
C ARG A 140 18.41 0.98 18.33
N ALA A 141 17.63 0.64 17.29
CA ALA A 141 17.93 -0.48 16.40
C ALA A 141 19.31 -0.35 15.74
N ARG A 142 19.66 0.85 15.24
CA ARG A 142 21.01 1.13 14.69
C ARG A 142 22.15 0.98 15.70
N ARG A 143 21.85 1.14 17.00
CA ARG A 143 22.81 0.95 18.09
C ARG A 143 22.80 -0.47 18.65
N GLY A 144 22.05 -1.40 18.04
CA GLY A 144 21.89 -2.78 18.52
C GLY A 144 21.12 -2.87 19.84
N VAL A 145 20.37 -1.84 20.22
CA VAL A 145 19.57 -1.83 21.46
C VAL A 145 18.22 -2.47 21.20
N ASN A 146 17.90 -3.49 21.99
CA ASN A 146 16.62 -4.20 21.92
C ASN A 146 15.44 -3.23 22.07
N CYS A 147 14.52 -3.26 21.10
CA CYS A 147 13.32 -2.42 21.10
C CYS A 147 12.10 -3.10 21.74
N HIS A 148 12.27 -4.28 22.33
CA HIS A 148 11.25 -5.09 22.99
C HIS A 148 10.05 -5.38 22.08
N GLY A 149 10.31 -5.67 20.80
CA GLY A 149 9.27 -5.90 19.79
C GLY A 149 8.47 -4.65 19.40
N ARG A 150 8.93 -3.45 19.78
CA ARG A 150 8.28 -2.20 19.35
C ARG A 150 8.67 -1.87 17.92
N TYR A 151 7.67 -1.58 17.10
CA TYR A 151 7.83 -1.31 15.69
C TYR A 151 6.98 -0.12 15.25
N MET A 152 7.52 0.67 14.32
CA MET A 152 6.81 1.78 13.68
C MET A 152 7.20 1.85 12.19
N PRO A 153 6.22 1.98 11.28
CA PRO A 153 6.48 2.06 9.85
C PRO A 153 7.35 3.26 9.49
N ARG A 154 8.04 3.17 8.35
CA ARG A 154 8.84 4.27 7.83
C ARG A 154 8.07 5.22 6.94
N MET A 155 7.87 6.45 7.42
CA MET A 155 7.34 7.53 6.59
C MET A 155 8.46 8.15 5.74
N VAL A 156 8.25 8.22 4.43
CA VAL A 156 9.15 8.92 3.49
C VAL A 156 8.32 9.78 2.56
N VAL A 157 8.74 11.04 2.42
CA VAL A 157 8.19 11.93 1.40
C VAL A 157 8.88 11.60 0.09
N ILE A 158 8.11 11.16 -0.91
CA ILE A 158 8.56 11.01 -2.30
C ILE A 158 7.54 11.77 -3.15
N PRO A 159 7.85 13.00 -3.59
CA PRO A 159 6.90 13.77 -4.39
C PRO A 159 6.61 13.04 -5.71
N PRO A 160 5.38 13.14 -6.25
CA PRO A 160 5.08 12.61 -7.57
C PRO A 160 5.95 13.27 -8.64
N GLY A 161 6.22 12.51 -9.70
CA GLY A 161 6.89 13.03 -10.88
C GLY A 161 5.92 13.72 -11.83
N MET A 162 6.45 14.62 -12.65
CA MET A 162 5.80 15.13 -13.85
C MET A 162 6.67 14.88 -15.07
N ASP A 163 6.02 14.88 -16.23
CA ASP A 163 6.70 14.90 -17.51
C ASP A 163 7.00 16.35 -17.90
N PHE A 164 8.26 16.62 -18.22
CA PHE A 164 8.74 17.92 -18.66
C PHE A 164 9.07 17.95 -20.16
N SER A 165 8.69 16.92 -20.92
CA SER A 165 8.91 16.83 -22.37
C SER A 165 8.36 18.04 -23.14
N SER A 166 7.24 18.62 -22.69
CA SER A 166 6.62 19.81 -23.29
C SER A 166 7.24 21.14 -22.84
N VAL A 167 8.17 21.12 -21.89
CA VAL A 167 8.80 22.31 -21.33
C VAL A 167 10.02 22.66 -22.18
N VAL A 168 9.84 23.60 -23.09
CA VAL A 168 10.94 24.19 -23.85
C VAL A 168 11.58 25.27 -22.98
N VAL A 169 12.74 24.98 -22.39
CA VAL A 169 13.57 26.00 -21.74
C VAL A 169 14.12 26.89 -22.85
N GLN A 170 13.60 28.11 -22.97
CA GLN A 170 14.24 29.11 -23.81
C GLN A 170 15.50 29.58 -23.08
N GLU A 171 16.67 29.05 -23.49
CA GLU A 171 17.95 29.64 -23.15
C GLU A 171 17.98 31.09 -23.64
N GLU A 172 18.60 31.96 -22.84
CA GLU A 172 18.60 33.41 -22.99
C GLU A 172 19.04 33.82 -24.40
N ALA A 173 18.07 34.20 -25.24
CA ALA A 173 18.35 35.15 -26.29
C ALA A 173 18.72 36.48 -25.59
N PRO A 174 19.79 37.19 -26.02
CA PRO A 174 20.21 38.43 -25.39
C PRO A 174 19.03 39.40 -25.33
N GLU A 175 18.81 39.99 -24.14
CA GLU A 175 17.73 40.93 -23.85
C GLU A 175 17.74 42.10 -24.86
N VAL A 176 16.97 41.97 -25.93
CA VAL A 176 16.51 43.12 -26.71
C VAL A 176 15.12 43.44 -26.18
N ASP A 177 15.06 44.51 -25.36
CA ASP A 177 13.82 45.22 -25.00
C ASP A 177 13.05 45.51 -26.29
N GLY A 178 12.17 44.58 -26.71
CA GLY A 178 11.57 44.65 -28.03
C GLY A 178 10.92 43.38 -28.54
N GLU A 179 11.33 42.18 -28.14
CA GLU A 179 10.89 40.94 -28.83
C GLU A 179 9.36 40.71 -28.83
N LEU A 180 8.64 41.13 -27.78
CA LEU A 180 7.17 41.09 -27.74
C LEU A 180 6.55 42.19 -28.62
N ALA A 181 7.21 43.34 -28.78
CA ALA A 181 6.80 44.37 -29.73
C ALA A 181 7.04 43.88 -31.17
N THR A 182 8.21 43.32 -31.49
CA THR A 182 8.53 42.78 -32.82
C THR A 182 7.61 41.63 -33.24
N LEU A 183 7.17 40.77 -32.30
CA LEU A 183 6.18 39.73 -32.57
C LEU A 183 4.77 40.27 -32.88
N ILE A 184 4.44 41.47 -32.39
CA ILE A 184 3.12 42.10 -32.56
C ILE A 184 3.15 43.13 -33.72
N SER A 185 4.33 43.63 -34.10
CA SER A 185 4.49 44.72 -35.08
C SER A 185 5.28 44.39 -36.36
N SER A 186 5.57 43.12 -36.68
CA SER A 186 6.30 42.80 -37.93
C SER A 186 5.38 42.82 -39.17
N VAL A 187 5.44 43.95 -39.88
CA VAL A 187 5.00 44.12 -41.29
C VAL A 187 6.14 43.74 -42.26
N ASP A 188 7.22 43.09 -41.80
CA ASP A 188 8.37 42.74 -42.65
C ASP A 188 8.44 41.25 -43.01
N ASP A 189 8.83 41.04 -44.27
CA ASP A 189 8.59 39.94 -45.21
C ASP A 189 9.35 38.62 -44.91
N SER A 190 9.41 38.21 -43.63
CA SER A 190 9.88 36.86 -43.26
C SER A 190 8.91 36.21 -42.28
N SER A 191 8.36 35.06 -42.68
CA SER A 191 7.21 34.37 -42.08
C SER A 191 7.14 34.46 -40.54
N PRO A 192 6.15 35.17 -39.95
CA PRO A 192 6.03 35.26 -38.49
C PRO A 192 5.63 33.89 -37.94
N LYS A 193 6.34 33.40 -36.91
CA LYS A 193 5.82 32.30 -36.08
C LYS A 193 4.46 32.76 -35.54
N ALA A 194 3.38 32.14 -36.03
CA ALA A 194 2.03 32.52 -35.67
C ALA A 194 1.86 32.54 -34.14
N ILE A 195 1.41 33.68 -33.60
CA ILE A 195 1.10 33.83 -32.18
C ILE A 195 0.06 32.76 -31.80
N PRO A 196 0.26 32.00 -30.71
CA PRO A 196 -0.74 31.03 -30.26
C PRO A 196 -2.10 31.70 -30.04
N ALA A 197 -3.18 31.09 -30.57
CA ALA A 197 -4.53 31.68 -30.52
C ALA A 197 -4.98 32.05 -29.09
N ILE A 198 -4.55 31.27 -28.08
CA ILE A 198 -4.86 31.53 -26.68
C ILE A 198 -4.24 32.85 -26.17
N TRP A 199 -3.12 33.31 -26.71
CA TRP A 199 -2.52 34.59 -26.32
C TRP A 199 -3.44 35.74 -26.74
N SER A 200 -3.98 35.70 -27.97
CA SER A 200 -4.95 36.70 -28.45
C SER A 200 -6.22 36.71 -27.59
N GLU A 201 -6.71 35.54 -27.18
CA GLU A 201 -7.87 35.42 -26.27
C GLU A 201 -7.62 36.01 -24.88
N VAL A 202 -6.38 36.00 -24.38
CA VAL A 202 -6.03 36.65 -23.11
C VAL A 202 -5.84 38.16 -23.32
N MET A 203 -5.09 38.55 -24.35
CA MET A 203 -4.72 39.95 -24.60
C MET A 203 -5.91 40.84 -24.93
N ARG A 204 -7.00 40.31 -25.52
CA ARG A 204 -8.21 41.11 -25.83
C ARG A 204 -8.90 41.71 -24.61
N PHE A 205 -8.63 41.22 -23.41
CA PHE A 205 -9.17 41.76 -22.16
C PHE A 205 -8.34 42.93 -21.60
N LEU A 206 -7.13 43.14 -22.10
CA LEU A 206 -6.11 43.98 -21.47
C LEU A 206 -5.87 45.25 -22.28
N THR A 207 -5.92 46.41 -21.64
CA THR A 207 -5.61 47.69 -22.27
C THR A 207 -4.11 47.80 -22.58
N ASN A 208 -3.26 47.28 -21.70
CA ASN A 208 -1.82 47.19 -21.92
C ASN A 208 -1.35 45.75 -21.66
N PRO A 209 -1.27 44.89 -22.69
CA PRO A 209 -0.89 43.48 -22.53
C PRO A 209 0.60 43.27 -22.19
N HIS A 210 1.44 44.31 -22.25
CA HIS A 210 2.88 44.20 -21.96
C HIS A 210 3.22 44.23 -20.47
N LYS A 211 2.28 44.60 -19.59
CA LYS A 211 2.52 44.57 -18.16
C LYS A 211 2.70 43.12 -17.67
N PRO A 212 3.55 42.88 -16.66
CA PRO A 212 3.65 41.61 -15.97
C PRO A 212 2.31 40.95 -15.67
N MET A 213 2.20 39.67 -16.02
CA MET A 213 0.99 38.89 -15.80
C MET A 213 1.04 38.18 -14.44
N ILE A 214 0.07 38.47 -13.58
CA ILE A 214 -0.25 37.64 -12.41
C ILE A 214 -1.20 36.55 -12.88
N LEU A 215 -0.73 35.31 -12.95
CA LEU A 215 -1.48 34.17 -13.48
C LEU A 215 -2.04 33.30 -12.34
N ALA A 216 -3.35 33.10 -12.33
CA ALA A 216 -3.99 32.06 -11.53
C ALA A 216 -4.70 31.06 -12.45
N LEU A 217 -4.34 29.78 -12.32
CA LEU A 217 -4.93 28.68 -13.10
C LEU A 217 -5.54 27.65 -12.15
N SER A 218 -6.86 27.58 -12.10
CA SER A 218 -7.58 26.59 -11.28
C SER A 218 -9.05 26.52 -11.65
N ARG A 219 -9.78 25.52 -11.11
CA ARG A 219 -11.24 25.47 -11.24
C ARG A 219 -11.90 26.58 -10.40
N PRO A 220 -13.08 27.09 -10.79
CA PRO A 220 -13.83 28.09 -10.03
C PRO A 220 -14.50 27.49 -8.78
N ASP A 221 -13.72 26.83 -7.94
CA ASP A 221 -14.17 26.20 -6.69
C ASP A 221 -13.89 27.15 -5.50
N PRO A 222 -14.82 27.29 -4.54
CA PRO A 222 -14.60 28.11 -3.34
C PRO A 222 -13.29 27.81 -2.60
N LYS A 223 -12.84 26.55 -2.58
CA LYS A 223 -11.59 26.14 -1.91
C LYS A 223 -10.34 26.73 -2.57
N LYS A 224 -10.42 27.08 -3.86
CA LYS A 224 -9.31 27.72 -4.60
C LYS A 224 -9.17 29.20 -4.30
N ASN A 225 -10.15 29.81 -3.62
CA ASN A 225 -10.04 31.13 -3.01
C ASN A 225 -9.62 32.27 -3.97
N ILE A 226 -10.01 32.14 -5.25
CA ILE A 226 -9.72 33.15 -6.29
C ILE A 226 -10.40 34.50 -5.96
N THR A 227 -11.48 34.47 -5.17
CA THR A 227 -12.18 35.65 -4.66
C THR A 227 -11.25 36.58 -3.89
N THR A 228 -10.46 36.02 -2.98
CA THR A 228 -9.57 36.80 -2.12
C THR A 228 -8.41 37.38 -2.93
N LEU A 229 -7.92 36.65 -3.93
CA LEU A 229 -6.94 37.16 -4.89
C LEU A 229 -7.46 38.37 -5.66
N LEU A 230 -8.67 38.28 -6.24
CA LEU A 230 -9.26 39.39 -6.99
C LEU A 230 -9.48 40.61 -6.08
N LYS A 231 -9.85 40.38 -4.81
CA LYS A 231 -9.98 41.46 -3.81
C LYS A 231 -8.64 42.13 -3.52
N ALA A 232 -7.59 41.33 -3.27
CA ALA A 232 -6.24 41.80 -3.03
C ALA A 232 -5.71 42.65 -4.20
N PHE A 233 -5.92 42.19 -5.43
CA PHE A 233 -5.57 42.93 -6.64
C PHE A 233 -6.41 44.21 -6.81
N GLY A 234 -7.72 44.14 -6.56
CA GLY A 234 -8.62 45.29 -6.70
C GLY A 234 -8.33 46.45 -5.74
N GLU A 235 -7.93 46.14 -4.50
CA GLU A 235 -7.68 47.14 -3.46
C GLU A 235 -6.24 47.70 -3.49
N CYS A 236 -5.28 46.96 -4.07
CA CYS A 236 -3.88 47.38 -4.15
C CYS A 236 -3.59 48.19 -5.42
N ARG A 237 -3.65 49.53 -5.33
CA ARG A 237 -3.37 50.43 -6.48
C ARG A 237 -1.98 50.21 -7.12
N PRO A 238 -0.87 50.14 -6.35
CA PRO A 238 0.46 49.92 -6.94
C PRO A 238 0.55 48.62 -7.75
N LEU A 239 -0.13 47.57 -7.31
CA LEU A 239 -0.15 46.29 -8.02
C LEU A 239 -0.87 46.38 -9.37
N ARG A 240 -1.99 47.12 -9.44
CA ARG A 240 -2.75 47.36 -10.68
C ARG A 240 -2.00 48.25 -11.68
N GLU A 241 -1.20 49.18 -11.17
CA GLU A 241 -0.35 50.02 -12.01
C GLU A 241 0.76 49.21 -12.67
N LEU A 242 1.36 48.26 -11.94
CA LEU A 242 2.49 47.47 -12.40
C LEU A 242 2.11 46.19 -13.18
N ALA A 243 0.98 45.54 -12.90
CA ALA A 243 0.66 44.22 -13.43
C ALA A 243 -0.79 44.08 -13.92
N ASN A 244 -1.02 43.08 -14.76
CA ASN A 244 -2.35 42.59 -15.14
C ASN A 244 -2.67 41.28 -14.43
N LEU A 245 -3.94 41.00 -14.16
CA LEU A 245 -4.38 39.74 -13.55
C LEU A 245 -5.03 38.84 -14.61
N THR A 246 -4.57 37.60 -14.75
CA THR A 246 -5.15 36.61 -15.66
C THR A 246 -5.67 35.41 -14.88
N LEU A 247 -6.98 35.15 -15.02
CA LEU A 247 -7.72 34.11 -14.31
C LEU A 247 -8.20 33.03 -15.29
N ILE A 248 -7.52 31.89 -15.33
CA ILE A 248 -7.94 30.72 -16.12
C ILE A 248 -8.81 29.84 -15.22
N MET A 249 -10.13 29.98 -15.37
CA MET A 249 -11.15 29.42 -14.45
C MET A 249 -12.02 28.32 -15.08
N GLY A 250 -11.40 27.32 -15.71
CA GLY A 250 -12.15 26.26 -16.41
C GLY A 250 -12.89 26.76 -17.67
N ASN A 251 -13.55 25.82 -18.36
CA ASN A 251 -14.34 26.13 -19.55
C ASN A 251 -15.80 26.42 -19.17
N ARG A 252 -16.40 27.44 -19.80
CA ARG A 252 -17.80 27.81 -19.57
C ARG A 252 -18.49 28.29 -20.85
N ASP A 253 -19.70 27.82 -21.07
CA ASP A 253 -20.60 28.34 -22.12
C ASP A 253 -21.56 29.37 -21.51
N ASP A 254 -22.37 28.91 -20.54
CA ASP A 254 -23.35 29.65 -19.77
C ASP A 254 -23.15 29.44 -18.26
N ILE A 255 -23.28 30.50 -17.47
CA ILE A 255 -23.09 30.49 -16.01
C ILE A 255 -24.30 29.84 -15.31
N ASP A 256 -25.51 30.05 -15.84
CA ASP A 256 -26.74 29.55 -15.23
C ASP A 256 -26.86 28.02 -15.31
N GLY A 257 -26.19 27.41 -16.30
CA GLY A 257 -26.12 25.95 -16.48
C GLY A 257 -25.06 25.24 -15.62
N MET A 258 -24.26 25.96 -14.82
CA MET A 258 -23.18 25.37 -14.02
C MET A 258 -23.67 24.85 -12.66
N THR A 259 -22.93 23.93 -12.05
CA THR A 259 -23.16 23.51 -10.65
C THR A 259 -23.10 24.72 -9.70
N GLY A 260 -24.03 24.81 -8.74
CA GLY A 260 -24.25 26.03 -7.94
C GLY A 260 -23.00 26.63 -7.26
N GLY A 261 -22.05 25.79 -6.80
CA GLY A 261 -20.79 26.27 -6.23
C GLY A 261 -19.92 27.04 -7.24
N ASN A 262 -19.75 26.51 -8.45
CA ASN A 262 -18.93 27.11 -9.51
C ASN A 262 -19.59 28.38 -10.08
N ALA A 263 -20.92 28.34 -10.29
CA ALA A 263 -21.69 29.48 -10.78
C ALA A 263 -21.60 30.67 -9.81
N SER A 264 -21.71 30.39 -8.51
CA SER A 264 -21.62 31.42 -7.46
C SER A 264 -20.26 32.11 -7.43
N VAL A 265 -19.16 31.34 -7.55
CA VAL A 265 -17.81 31.90 -7.59
C VAL A 265 -17.63 32.81 -8.80
N LEU A 266 -18.01 32.37 -10.01
CA LEU A 266 -17.91 33.18 -11.22
C LEU A 266 -18.78 34.44 -11.17
N THR A 267 -20.01 34.32 -10.68
CA THR A 267 -20.90 35.48 -10.49
C THR A 267 -20.29 36.49 -9.53
N THR A 268 -19.66 36.00 -8.46
CA THR A 268 -18.95 36.85 -7.49
C THR A 268 -17.74 37.53 -8.13
N MET A 269 -16.95 36.82 -8.96
CA MET A 269 -15.84 37.42 -9.71
C MET A 269 -16.31 38.60 -10.55
N LEU A 270 -17.38 38.42 -11.35
CA LEU A 270 -17.90 39.45 -12.25
C LEU A 270 -18.38 40.68 -11.47
N LYS A 271 -19.11 40.48 -10.36
CA LYS A 271 -19.52 41.57 -9.47
C LYS A 271 -18.32 42.33 -8.87
N MET A 272 -17.23 41.64 -8.56
CA MET A 272 -16.03 42.26 -8.01
C MET A 272 -15.23 43.02 -9.07
N ILE A 273 -15.13 42.49 -10.29
CA ILE A 273 -14.51 43.20 -11.43
C ILE A 273 -15.21 44.53 -11.66
N ASP A 274 -16.55 44.52 -11.65
CA ASP A 274 -17.36 45.73 -11.76
C ASP A 274 -17.17 46.68 -10.57
N LYS A 275 -17.27 46.16 -9.34
CA LYS A 275 -17.11 46.93 -8.09
C LYS A 275 -15.77 47.69 -8.00
N TYR A 276 -14.68 47.07 -8.46
CA TYR A 276 -13.33 47.64 -8.37
C TYR A 276 -12.87 48.32 -9.67
N ASP A 277 -13.74 48.41 -10.69
CA ASP A 277 -13.48 48.97 -12.02
C ASP A 277 -12.21 48.38 -12.66
N LEU A 278 -12.17 47.05 -12.80
CA LEU A 278 -10.99 46.31 -13.25
C LEU A 278 -11.00 45.97 -14.76
N TYR A 279 -11.86 46.63 -15.53
CA TYR A 279 -11.92 46.49 -16.97
C TYR A 279 -10.60 46.92 -17.62
N GLY A 280 -10.07 46.12 -18.55
CA GLY A 280 -8.76 46.37 -19.15
C GLY A 280 -7.55 45.91 -18.33
N LEU A 281 -7.75 45.42 -17.10
CA LEU A 281 -6.69 44.94 -16.21
C LEU A 281 -6.79 43.45 -15.86
N VAL A 282 -8.00 42.87 -15.98
CA VAL A 282 -8.27 41.47 -15.63
C VAL A 282 -8.72 40.68 -16.86
N ALA A 283 -7.99 39.61 -17.19
CA ALA A 283 -8.33 38.67 -18.25
C ALA A 283 -8.95 37.39 -17.67
N TYR A 284 -10.03 36.90 -18.28
CA TYR A 284 -10.75 35.70 -17.83
C TYR A 284 -11.39 34.96 -19.02
N PRO A 285 -10.58 34.37 -19.92
CA PRO A 285 -11.05 33.72 -21.14
C PRO A 285 -12.09 32.62 -20.86
N LYS A 286 -13.00 32.39 -21.82
CA LYS A 286 -14.10 31.42 -21.67
C LYS A 286 -13.66 29.97 -21.89
N HIS A 287 -12.75 29.75 -22.83
CA HIS A 287 -12.33 28.44 -23.27
C HIS A 287 -10.81 28.35 -23.38
N HIS A 288 -10.29 27.17 -23.06
CA HIS A 288 -8.92 26.76 -23.34
C HIS A 288 -8.90 25.24 -23.55
N ARG A 289 -7.91 24.76 -24.32
CA ARG A 289 -7.61 23.34 -24.48
C ARG A 289 -6.42 22.98 -23.59
N GLN A 290 -6.25 21.68 -23.31
CA GLN A 290 -5.10 21.21 -22.54
C GLN A 290 -3.76 21.58 -23.19
N ALA A 291 -3.68 21.54 -24.53
CA ALA A 291 -2.50 21.96 -25.28
C ALA A 291 -2.19 23.47 -25.17
N ASP A 292 -3.17 24.29 -24.79
CA ASP A 292 -2.98 25.73 -24.62
C ASP A 292 -2.34 26.08 -23.25
N VAL A 293 -2.39 25.18 -22.26
CA VAL A 293 -1.91 25.42 -20.90
C VAL A 293 -0.41 25.76 -20.85
N PRO A 294 0.51 25.03 -21.52
CA PRO A 294 1.92 25.41 -21.59
C PRO A 294 2.14 26.79 -22.22
N GLU A 295 1.34 27.18 -23.22
CA GLU A 295 1.43 28.50 -23.86
C GLU A 295 1.02 29.63 -22.91
N ILE A 296 0.04 29.39 -22.03
CA ILE A 296 -0.38 30.36 -21.01
C ILE A 296 0.75 30.59 -20.00
N TYR A 297 1.40 29.52 -19.53
CA TYR A 297 2.56 29.64 -18.65
C TYR A 297 3.71 30.39 -19.32
N ARG A 298 3.98 30.09 -20.60
CA ARG A 298 5.01 30.80 -21.38
C ARG A 298 4.69 32.28 -21.58
N LEU A 299 3.42 32.63 -21.82
CA LEU A 299 3.01 34.03 -21.92
C LEU A 299 3.28 34.77 -20.60
N ALA A 300 2.88 34.18 -19.47
CA ALA A 300 3.14 34.78 -18.17
C ALA A 300 4.65 34.96 -17.92
N ALA A 301 5.47 33.97 -18.25
CA ALA A 301 6.92 34.04 -18.08
C ALA A 301 7.55 35.12 -18.97
N LYS A 302 7.11 35.24 -20.23
CA LYS A 302 7.58 36.27 -21.18
C LYS A 302 7.27 37.68 -20.71
N THR A 303 6.14 37.90 -20.04
CA THR A 303 5.80 39.21 -19.47
C THR A 303 6.56 39.51 -18.16
N LYS A 304 7.49 38.66 -17.71
CA LYS A 304 8.12 38.72 -16.38
C LYS A 304 7.07 38.70 -15.26
N GLY A 305 6.04 37.86 -15.45
CA GLY A 305 4.89 37.68 -14.56
C GLY A 305 5.12 36.71 -13.41
N VAL A 306 4.09 36.44 -12.62
CA VAL A 306 4.12 35.59 -11.41
C VAL A 306 2.94 34.63 -11.44
N PHE A 307 3.14 33.37 -11.04
CA PHE A 307 2.06 32.43 -10.85
C PHE A 307 1.56 32.46 -9.40
N ILE A 308 0.25 32.41 -9.17
CA ILE A 308 -0.32 32.38 -7.83
C ILE A 308 -1.32 31.23 -7.62
N ASN A 309 -1.17 30.53 -6.49
CA ASN A 309 -2.14 29.58 -5.96
C ASN A 309 -2.59 30.01 -4.55
N PRO A 310 -3.72 30.74 -4.43
CA PRO A 310 -4.19 31.29 -3.16
C PRO A 310 -5.13 30.34 -2.40
N ALA A 311 -5.18 29.04 -2.76
CA ALA A 311 -6.13 28.08 -2.20
C ALA A 311 -6.09 28.03 -0.66
N LEU A 312 -7.25 27.78 -0.03
CA LEU A 312 -7.35 27.68 1.43
C LEU A 312 -6.48 26.53 1.96
N VAL A 313 -6.48 25.42 1.24
CA VAL A 313 -5.60 24.26 1.43
C VAL A 313 -5.31 23.66 0.05
N GLU A 314 -4.04 23.41 -0.26
CA GLU A 314 -3.61 22.76 -1.49
C GLU A 314 -2.91 21.42 -1.17
N PRO A 315 -3.52 20.25 -1.43
CA PRO A 315 -2.96 18.96 -1.03
C PRO A 315 -1.55 18.69 -1.55
N PHE A 316 -1.28 19.06 -2.81
CA PHE A 316 0.06 18.98 -3.39
C PHE A 316 0.39 20.24 -4.21
N GLY A 317 -0.31 20.43 -5.34
CA GLY A 317 -0.16 21.61 -6.19
C GLY A 317 0.70 21.39 -7.44
N LEU A 318 0.31 20.45 -8.30
CA LEU A 318 1.00 20.18 -9.58
C LEU A 318 1.17 21.45 -10.45
N THR A 319 0.18 22.34 -10.45
CA THR A 319 0.21 23.61 -11.18
C THR A 319 1.36 24.53 -10.75
N LEU A 320 1.86 24.41 -9.51
CA LEU A 320 3.03 25.15 -9.05
C LEU A 320 4.31 24.63 -9.67
N ILE A 321 4.43 23.31 -9.81
CA ILE A 321 5.57 22.66 -10.46
C ILE A 321 5.52 22.95 -11.96
N GLU A 322 4.34 22.94 -12.58
CA GLU A 322 4.16 23.31 -13.99
C GLU A 322 4.61 24.76 -14.23
N ALA A 323 4.16 25.69 -13.38
CA ALA A 323 4.58 27.09 -13.46
C ALA A 323 6.11 27.24 -13.29
N ALA A 324 6.68 26.58 -12.28
CA ALA A 324 8.11 26.61 -12.01
C ALA A 324 8.94 26.06 -13.18
N ALA A 325 8.47 24.99 -13.84
CA ALA A 325 9.12 24.43 -15.01
C ALA A 325 9.18 25.42 -16.18
N HIS A 326 8.16 26.25 -16.33
CA HIS A 326 8.13 27.34 -17.32
C HIS A 326 8.87 28.61 -16.87
N GLY A 327 9.55 28.58 -15.72
CA GLY A 327 10.38 29.68 -15.22
C GLY A 327 9.60 30.78 -14.51
N LEU A 328 8.38 30.49 -14.06
CA LEU A 328 7.58 31.45 -13.29
C LEU A 328 7.91 31.38 -11.80
N PRO A 329 8.22 32.53 -11.17
CA PRO A 329 8.14 32.66 -9.73
C PRO A 329 6.72 32.41 -9.24
N MET A 330 6.60 31.83 -8.04
CA MET A 330 5.29 31.45 -7.48
C MET A 330 4.96 32.19 -6.17
N VAL A 331 3.69 32.55 -6.00
CA VAL A 331 3.09 32.85 -4.69
C VAL A 331 2.12 31.72 -4.35
N ALA A 332 2.28 31.06 -3.23
CA ALA A 332 1.44 29.93 -2.88
C ALA A 332 0.97 29.96 -1.43
N THR A 333 -0.16 29.32 -1.17
CA THR A 333 -0.66 29.11 0.18
C THR A 333 0.36 28.38 1.06
N LYS A 334 0.50 28.80 2.32
CA LYS A 334 1.30 28.09 3.33
C LYS A 334 0.62 26.83 3.88
N ASN A 335 -0.57 26.50 3.39
CA ASN A 335 -1.37 25.36 3.85
C ASN A 335 -1.36 24.24 2.81
N GLY A 336 -0.62 23.17 3.07
CA GLY A 336 -0.56 21.96 2.27
C GLY A 336 0.78 21.74 1.57
N GLY A 337 0.76 20.99 0.47
CA GLY A 337 1.95 20.65 -0.32
C GLY A 337 2.79 21.79 -0.88
N PRO A 338 2.29 23.02 -1.11
CA PRO A 338 3.14 24.11 -1.58
C PRO A 338 4.31 24.43 -0.66
N VAL A 339 4.22 24.13 0.65
CA VAL A 339 5.32 24.33 1.61
C VAL A 339 6.52 23.46 1.25
N ASP A 340 6.28 22.20 0.87
CA ASP A 340 7.34 21.28 0.48
C ASP A 340 7.90 21.61 -0.90
N ILE A 341 7.03 22.00 -1.85
CA ILE A 341 7.44 22.47 -3.18
C ILE A 341 8.34 23.70 -3.04
N HIS A 342 7.94 24.69 -2.25
CA HIS A 342 8.74 25.88 -1.98
C HIS A 342 10.08 25.54 -1.32
N ARG A 343 10.11 24.61 -0.36
CA ARG A 343 11.37 24.17 0.27
C ARG A 343 12.33 23.52 -0.71
N ALA A 344 11.81 22.75 -1.68
CA ALA A 344 12.62 22.08 -2.69
C ALA A 344 13.08 23.02 -3.81
N LEU A 345 12.18 23.89 -4.30
CA LEU A 345 12.46 24.74 -5.46
C LEU A 345 13.06 26.09 -5.09
N ASN A 346 12.69 26.68 -3.96
CA ASN A 346 13.04 28.05 -3.55
C ASN A 346 12.76 29.10 -4.64
N ASN A 347 11.61 28.97 -5.31
CA ASN A 347 11.22 29.75 -6.49
C ASN A 347 10.07 30.73 -6.22
N GLY A 348 9.84 31.15 -4.97
CA GLY A 348 8.64 31.92 -4.66
C GLY A 348 8.49 32.40 -3.22
N LEU A 349 7.25 32.74 -2.86
CA LEU A 349 6.84 33.18 -1.52
C LEU A 349 5.60 32.40 -1.04
N LEU A 350 5.54 32.11 0.25
CA LEU A 350 4.39 31.49 0.90
C LEU A 350 3.56 32.52 1.65
N VAL A 351 2.23 32.45 1.53
CA VAL A 351 1.29 33.40 2.12
C VAL A 351 0.15 32.69 2.88
N ASP A 352 -0.42 33.36 3.87
CA ASP A 352 -1.67 32.90 4.49
C ASP A 352 -2.84 33.19 3.53
N PRO A 353 -3.63 32.18 3.11
CA PRO A 353 -4.72 32.40 2.18
C PRO A 353 -5.87 33.25 2.77
N HIS A 354 -5.92 33.45 4.09
CA HIS A 354 -6.90 34.32 4.75
C HIS A 354 -6.43 35.77 4.89
N ASP A 355 -5.13 36.02 4.69
CA ASP A 355 -4.56 37.37 4.77
C ASP A 355 -4.46 37.97 3.36
N GLN A 356 -5.48 38.77 3.03
CA GLN A 356 -5.55 39.47 1.76
C GLN A 356 -4.36 40.41 1.53
N GLN A 357 -3.88 41.08 2.59
CA GLN A 357 -2.79 42.04 2.47
C GLN A 357 -1.48 41.32 2.19
N ALA A 358 -1.23 40.20 2.86
CA ALA A 358 -0.05 39.36 2.60
C ALA A 358 -0.01 38.86 1.15
N ILE A 359 -1.15 38.51 0.56
CA ILE A 359 -1.24 38.14 -0.87
C ILE A 359 -0.83 39.33 -1.76
N ALA A 360 -1.38 40.52 -1.51
CA ALA A 360 -1.07 41.71 -2.29
C ALA A 360 0.41 42.09 -2.18
N ASP A 361 0.97 42.07 -0.97
CA ASP A 361 2.36 42.44 -0.70
C ASP A 361 3.35 41.46 -1.35
N ALA A 362 3.07 40.15 -1.28
CA ALA A 362 3.91 39.12 -1.91
C ALA A 362 3.92 39.25 -3.44
N LEU A 363 2.75 39.49 -4.05
CA LEU A 363 2.62 39.72 -5.49
C LEU A 363 3.36 41.00 -5.91
N LEU A 364 3.14 42.10 -5.18
CA LEU A 364 3.79 43.38 -5.44
C LEU A 364 5.30 43.25 -5.37
N LYS A 365 5.81 42.57 -4.33
CA LYS A 365 7.23 42.34 -4.14
C LYS A 365 7.85 41.64 -5.35
N LEU A 366 7.29 40.49 -5.77
CA LEU A 366 7.82 39.71 -6.89
C LEU A 366 7.74 40.44 -8.24
N VAL A 367 6.71 41.27 -8.45
CA VAL A 367 6.57 42.06 -9.68
C VAL A 367 7.51 43.27 -9.68
N SER A 368 7.76 43.89 -8.51
CA SER A 368 8.60 45.09 -8.39
C SER A 368 10.10 44.79 -8.34
N GLU A 369 10.51 43.68 -7.73
CA GLU A 369 11.92 43.34 -7.48
C GLU A 369 12.47 42.41 -8.57
N LYS A 370 13.06 42.99 -9.63
CA LYS A 370 13.61 42.23 -10.78
C LYS A 370 14.66 41.18 -10.39
N ASN A 371 15.51 41.48 -9.40
CA ASN A 371 16.54 40.55 -8.91
C ASN A 371 15.90 39.33 -8.26
N LEU A 372 14.95 39.55 -7.34
CA LEU A 372 14.22 38.46 -6.68
C LEU A 372 13.48 37.59 -7.69
N TRP A 373 12.84 38.20 -8.69
CA TRP A 373 12.16 37.48 -9.77
C TRP A 373 13.12 36.55 -10.53
N SER A 374 14.30 37.07 -10.89
CA SER A 374 15.32 36.32 -11.63
C SER A 374 15.90 35.18 -10.79
N ASP A 375 16.17 35.43 -9.51
CA ASP A 375 16.63 34.41 -8.56
C ASP A 375 15.59 33.28 -8.41
N CYS A 376 14.32 33.63 -8.25
CA CYS A 376 13.23 32.66 -8.16
C CYS A 376 13.11 31.80 -9.42
N ARG A 377 13.19 32.42 -10.61
CA ARG A 377 13.19 31.70 -11.90
C ARG A 377 14.35 30.71 -11.99
N ASN A 378 15.56 31.17 -11.71
CA ASN A 378 16.77 30.35 -11.81
C ASN A 378 16.75 29.18 -10.81
N ASN A 379 16.29 29.43 -9.58
CA ASN A 379 16.11 28.38 -8.57
C ASN A 379 15.07 27.34 -9.00
N GLY A 380 13.95 27.78 -9.58
CA GLY A 380 12.90 26.91 -10.12
C GLY A 380 13.47 25.93 -11.14
N TRP A 381 14.13 26.43 -12.18
CA TRP A 381 14.75 25.60 -13.23
C TRP A 381 15.85 24.69 -12.72
N LYS A 382 16.72 25.19 -11.84
CA LYS A 382 17.79 24.39 -11.25
C LYS A 382 17.25 23.16 -10.52
N ASN A 383 16.15 23.31 -9.79
CA ASN A 383 15.64 22.29 -8.88
C ASN A 383 14.44 21.51 -9.43
N ILE A 384 13.88 21.87 -10.59
CA ILE A 384 12.66 21.24 -11.14
C ILE A 384 12.81 19.74 -11.39
N HIS A 385 14.03 19.28 -11.68
CA HIS A 385 14.37 17.88 -11.89
C HIS A 385 14.01 16.98 -10.70
N LEU A 386 13.92 17.54 -9.48
CA LEU A 386 13.50 16.84 -8.26
C LEU A 386 12.04 16.34 -8.33
N PHE A 387 11.22 16.95 -9.19
CA PHE A 387 9.82 16.59 -9.41
C PHE A 387 9.61 15.87 -10.74
N SER A 388 10.65 15.22 -11.27
CA SER A 388 10.58 14.44 -12.51
C SER A 388 10.23 12.98 -12.24
N TRP A 389 9.54 12.30 -13.18
CA TRP A 389 9.30 10.85 -13.08
C TRP A 389 10.58 10.03 -12.91
N PRO A 390 11.70 10.30 -13.62
CA PRO A 390 12.96 9.60 -13.38
C PRO A 390 13.48 9.72 -11.95
N GLU A 391 13.42 10.91 -11.34
CA GLU A 391 13.84 11.11 -9.95
C GLU A 391 12.90 10.41 -8.96
N HIS A 392 11.58 10.52 -9.19
CA HIS A 392 10.58 9.80 -8.42
C HIS A 392 10.88 8.29 -8.41
N CYS A 393 11.03 7.68 -9.60
CA CYS A 393 11.31 6.26 -9.75
C CYS A 393 12.65 5.87 -9.12
N ARG A 394 13.71 6.66 -9.31
CA ARG A 394 15.03 6.42 -8.71
C ARG A 394 14.97 6.42 -7.19
N THR A 395 14.36 7.46 -6.61
CA THR A 395 14.18 7.57 -5.16
C THR A 395 13.30 6.44 -4.64
N TYR A 396 12.18 6.16 -5.31
CA TYR A 396 11.27 5.07 -4.97
C TYR A 396 11.99 3.72 -4.93
N LEU A 397 12.68 3.33 -6.01
CA LEU A 397 13.40 2.07 -6.11
C LEU A 397 14.55 1.97 -5.08
N THR A 398 15.25 3.08 -4.81
CA THR A 398 16.29 3.11 -3.76
C THR A 398 15.68 2.84 -2.38
N ARG A 399 14.50 3.39 -2.08
CA ARG A 399 13.80 3.11 -0.82
C ARG A 399 13.25 1.68 -0.77
N VAL A 400 12.76 1.14 -1.88
CA VAL A 400 12.30 -0.26 -2.01
C VAL A 400 13.45 -1.21 -1.76
N ALA A 401 14.60 -1.00 -2.39
CA ALA A 401 15.77 -1.85 -2.25
C ALA A 401 16.33 -1.84 -0.82
N ALA A 402 16.13 -0.74 -0.09
CA ALA A 402 16.48 -0.64 1.32
C ALA A 402 15.45 -1.28 2.27
N CYS A 403 14.27 -1.67 1.79
CA CYS A 403 13.33 -2.47 2.57
C CYS A 403 13.87 -3.91 2.69
N ARG A 404 13.73 -4.50 3.86
CA ARG A 404 14.21 -5.85 4.13
C ARG A 404 13.39 -6.82 3.30
N MET A 405 14.08 -7.64 2.52
CA MET A 405 13.43 -8.73 1.79
C MET A 405 13.04 -9.81 2.77
N ARG A 406 11.77 -9.83 3.14
CA ARG A 406 11.11 -11.06 3.54
C ARG A 406 10.91 -11.80 2.23
N HIS A 407 11.80 -12.72 1.92
CA HIS A 407 11.38 -13.80 1.05
C HIS A 407 10.87 -14.90 1.96
N PRO A 408 9.91 -15.72 1.51
CA PRO A 408 9.91 -17.08 1.99
C PRO A 408 11.23 -17.71 1.50
N GLN A 409 12.32 -17.53 2.26
CA GLN A 409 13.40 -18.49 2.25
C GLN A 409 12.79 -19.75 2.86
N TRP A 410 12.17 -20.54 2.00
CA TRP A 410 11.80 -21.89 2.33
C TRP A 410 13.12 -22.57 2.67
N GLN A 411 13.43 -22.75 3.96
CA GLN A 411 14.50 -23.65 4.36
C GLN A 411 14.11 -25.01 3.77
N THR A 412 14.73 -25.35 2.64
CA THR A 412 14.69 -26.68 2.09
C THR A 412 15.49 -27.51 3.08
N ASP A 413 14.83 -28.45 3.76
CA ASP A 413 15.48 -29.40 4.68
C ASP A 413 16.31 -30.45 3.90
N THR A 414 17.08 -30.01 2.90
CA THR A 414 18.00 -30.79 2.07
C THR A 414 19.43 -30.54 2.57
N PRO A 415 20.08 -31.54 3.19
CA PRO A 415 21.44 -31.39 3.75
C PRO A 415 22.53 -31.04 2.72
N GLU A 416 22.27 -31.18 1.43
CA GLU A 416 23.24 -30.89 0.36
C GLU A 416 23.30 -29.39 0.00
N ASP A 417 22.27 -28.61 0.32
CA ASP A 417 22.26 -27.14 0.07
C ASP A 417 22.97 -26.34 1.19
N GLU A 418 23.37 -26.98 2.29
CA GLU A 418 24.13 -26.32 3.36
C GLU A 418 25.51 -25.85 2.87
N ILE A 419 26.11 -26.55 1.88
CA ILE A 419 27.45 -26.22 1.38
C ILE A 419 27.42 -25.00 0.44
N ALA A 420 26.32 -24.77 -0.29
CA ALA A 420 26.16 -23.59 -1.14
C ALA A 420 25.70 -22.34 -0.35
N ALA A 421 25.10 -22.54 0.83
CA ALA A 421 24.65 -21.45 1.69
C ALA A 421 25.81 -20.72 2.41
N GLU A 422 26.94 -21.39 2.65
CA GLU A 422 28.05 -20.80 3.41
C GLU A 422 28.79 -19.67 2.67
N GLU A 423 28.80 -19.63 1.33
CA GLU A 423 29.47 -18.53 0.60
C GLU A 423 28.62 -17.26 0.44
N SER A 424 27.30 -17.33 0.72
CA SER A 424 26.41 -16.15 0.73
C SER A 424 26.02 -15.68 2.14
N SER A 425 26.41 -16.39 3.20
CA SER A 425 25.92 -16.16 4.57
C SER A 425 26.66 -15.11 5.38
N LEU A 426 27.51 -14.27 4.79
CA LEU A 426 28.36 -13.36 5.57
C LEU A 426 27.77 -11.98 5.88
N ASN A 427 26.47 -11.71 5.68
CA ASN A 427 25.89 -10.44 6.16
C ASN A 427 24.39 -10.37 6.44
N ASP A 428 23.73 -11.45 6.87
CA ASP A 428 22.34 -11.34 7.35
C ASP A 428 22.10 -12.22 8.58
N SER A 429 22.49 -11.68 9.73
CA SER A 429 22.34 -12.36 11.01
C SER A 429 20.86 -12.55 11.33
N LEU A 430 20.44 -13.81 11.43
CA LEU A 430 19.15 -14.30 11.97
C LEU A 430 18.79 -13.80 13.39
N LYS A 431 19.51 -12.83 13.95
CA LYS A 431 19.13 -12.12 15.17
C LYS A 431 17.83 -11.32 15.00
N ASP A 432 17.50 -10.87 13.78
CA ASP A 432 16.43 -9.88 13.61
C ASP A 432 15.06 -10.45 13.22
N VAL A 433 14.94 -11.73 12.85
CA VAL A 433 13.63 -12.42 12.81
C VAL A 433 13.04 -12.53 14.23
N GLN A 434 13.89 -12.38 15.26
CA GLN A 434 13.45 -12.30 16.65
C GLN A 434 12.82 -10.93 17.00
N ASP A 435 12.92 -9.90 16.15
CA ASP A 435 12.54 -8.53 16.50
C ASP A 435 11.07 -8.19 16.18
N MET A 436 10.36 -9.04 15.40
CA MET A 436 8.89 -9.01 15.32
C MET A 436 8.22 -9.96 16.33
N SER A 437 9.02 -10.74 17.05
CA SER A 437 8.50 -11.55 18.16
C SER A 437 8.50 -10.70 19.43
N LEU A 438 7.32 -10.51 20.02
CA LEU A 438 7.12 -9.91 21.34
C LEU A 438 7.90 -10.72 22.39
N ARG A 439 9.19 -10.43 22.59
CA ARG A 439 9.96 -10.95 23.71
C ARG A 439 9.75 -10.05 24.92
N LEU A 440 8.78 -10.40 25.75
CA LEU A 440 8.71 -9.92 27.13
C LEU A 440 9.85 -10.60 27.90
N SER A 441 10.96 -9.87 28.08
CA SER A 441 12.09 -10.31 28.89
C SER A 441 11.67 -10.36 30.35
N ILE A 442 11.71 -11.54 30.95
CA ILE A 442 11.78 -11.70 32.41
C ILE A 442 13.29 -11.70 32.73
N ASP A 443 13.71 -10.83 33.64
CA ASP A 443 15.10 -10.50 33.97
C ASP A 443 16.00 -11.71 34.32
N GLY A 444 17.30 -11.58 34.02
CA GLY A 444 18.38 -12.47 34.49
C GLY A 444 19.74 -12.30 33.79
N ASP A 445 20.54 -11.33 34.27
CA ASP A 445 22.02 -11.25 34.34
C ASP A 445 22.99 -11.63 33.16
N LYS A 446 23.66 -10.58 32.63
CA LYS A 446 25.13 -10.33 32.37
C LYS A 446 26.05 -11.32 31.58
N PRO A 447 27.25 -10.91 31.08
CA PRO A 447 27.61 -9.70 30.31
C PRO A 447 28.61 -9.94 29.14
N SER A 448 28.83 -8.86 28.35
CA SER A 448 30.06 -8.42 27.64
C SER A 448 30.67 -9.22 26.47
N LEU A 449 30.88 -8.51 25.35
CA LEU A 449 32.20 -8.36 24.70
C LEU A 449 32.20 -7.13 23.78
N ASN A 450 33.20 -6.27 24.01
CA ASN A 450 33.44 -4.97 23.40
C ASN A 450 33.95 -5.08 21.95
N GLY A 451 33.59 -4.09 21.13
CA GLY A 451 34.22 -3.81 19.85
C GLY A 451 33.84 -2.39 19.38
N SER A 452 34.65 -1.42 19.77
CA SER A 452 34.55 -0.01 19.36
C SER A 452 34.94 0.15 17.88
N LEU A 453 34.12 0.84 17.09
CA LEU A 453 34.53 1.47 15.83
C LEU A 453 33.84 2.84 15.72
N ASP A 454 34.64 3.89 15.95
CA ASP A 454 34.31 5.29 15.71
C ASP A 454 34.19 5.57 14.20
N TYR A 455 33.15 6.32 13.81
CA TYR A 455 33.17 7.09 12.56
C TYR A 455 32.42 8.42 12.73
N SER A 456 33.18 9.47 13.02
CA SER A 456 32.85 10.86 12.76
C SER A 456 33.24 11.21 11.31
N ALA A 457 32.27 11.18 10.39
CA ALA A 457 32.42 11.80 9.07
C ALA A 457 31.03 12.04 8.44
N ALA A 458 30.29 13.01 8.99
CA ALA A 458 29.09 13.56 8.38
C ALA A 458 29.27 15.09 8.24
N ALA A 459 30.23 15.48 7.40
CA ALA A 459 30.45 16.87 6.99
C ALA A 459 31.38 16.93 5.77
N ALA A 460 30.92 16.42 4.63
CA ALA A 460 31.43 16.84 3.31
C ALA A 460 30.46 16.34 2.25
N GLY A 461 29.86 17.26 1.49
CA GLY A 461 29.08 16.93 0.31
C GLY A 461 29.97 16.19 -0.69
N ASN A 462 29.49 15.03 -1.17
CA ASN A 462 30.11 14.36 -2.31
C ASN A 462 29.04 13.63 -3.16
N PRO A 463 29.22 13.58 -4.49
CA PRO A 463 28.25 13.08 -5.45
C PRO A 463 28.41 11.58 -5.65
N THR A 464 27.81 10.75 -4.80
CA THR A 464 27.95 9.27 -4.92
C THR A 464 26.64 8.51 -4.73
N VAL A 465 25.53 9.08 -5.23
CA VAL A 465 24.23 8.38 -5.30
C VAL A 465 24.12 7.53 -6.59
N SER A 466 24.82 7.91 -7.67
CA SER A 466 24.82 7.16 -8.94
C SER A 466 25.53 5.80 -8.82
N ASP A 467 26.69 5.76 -8.16
CA ASP A 467 27.53 4.56 -8.05
C ASP A 467 26.91 3.45 -7.19
N GLN A 468 26.11 3.81 -6.18
CA GLN A 468 25.42 2.81 -5.35
C GLN A 468 24.26 2.15 -6.10
N VAL A 469 23.52 2.93 -6.90
CA VAL A 469 22.42 2.41 -7.74
C VAL A 469 22.95 1.53 -8.87
N GLN A 470 24.06 1.92 -9.51
CA GLN A 470 24.72 1.07 -10.52
C GLN A 470 25.33 -0.20 -9.95
N ARG A 471 25.89 -0.18 -8.73
CA ARG A 471 26.37 -1.40 -8.07
C ARG A 471 25.25 -2.37 -7.72
N VAL A 472 24.09 -1.87 -7.32
CA VAL A 472 22.91 -2.70 -7.04
C VAL A 472 22.32 -3.27 -8.33
N LEU A 473 22.25 -2.47 -9.40
CA LEU A 473 21.76 -2.91 -10.72
C LEU A 473 22.71 -3.90 -11.42
N ASN A 474 24.03 -3.72 -11.28
CA ASN A 474 25.01 -4.64 -11.87
C ASN A 474 25.09 -5.99 -11.14
N LYS A 475 24.63 -6.07 -9.89
CA LYS A 475 24.46 -7.36 -9.18
C LYS A 475 23.22 -8.15 -9.64
N ILE A 476 22.31 -7.53 -10.40
CA ILE A 476 21.06 -8.17 -10.87
C ILE A 476 21.23 -8.80 -12.26
N LYS A 477 22.33 -8.52 -12.99
CA LYS A 477 22.59 -9.10 -14.31
C LYS A 477 23.94 -9.80 -14.37
N LYS A 478 23.95 -11.10 -14.06
CA LYS A 478 24.71 -12.17 -14.75
C LYS A 478 24.55 -13.53 -14.04
N PRO A 479 24.09 -14.58 -14.71
CA PRO A 479 24.51 -15.94 -14.39
C PRO A 479 25.88 -16.18 -15.01
N GLU A 480 26.88 -16.56 -14.22
CA GLU A 480 28.16 -17.05 -14.76
C GLU A 480 27.99 -18.48 -15.32
N PRO A 481 28.77 -18.87 -16.35
CA PRO A 481 28.70 -20.20 -16.92
C PRO A 481 29.38 -21.21 -15.98
N GLY A 482 28.63 -22.22 -15.53
CA GLY A 482 29.17 -23.33 -14.73
C GLY A 482 30.16 -24.21 -15.51
N PRO A 483 31.01 -24.99 -14.81
CA PRO A 483 32.05 -25.80 -15.42
C PRO A 483 31.46 -27.01 -16.17
N VAL A 484 32.15 -27.40 -17.24
CA VAL A 484 31.85 -28.55 -18.09
C VAL A 484 31.95 -29.85 -17.27
N VAL A 485 30.86 -30.62 -17.21
CA VAL A 485 30.83 -31.96 -16.59
C VAL A 485 30.98 -33.02 -17.68
N SER A 486 31.99 -33.87 -17.51
CA SER A 486 32.24 -35.09 -18.27
C SER A 486 31.11 -36.11 -18.11
N GLU A 487 30.72 -36.73 -19.23
CA GLU A 487 29.73 -37.80 -19.31
C GLU A 487 30.07 -39.00 -18.40
N GLY A 488 29.06 -39.49 -17.65
CA GLY A 488 29.11 -40.80 -17.02
C GLY A 488 28.52 -40.87 -15.61
N GLY A 489 27.20 -40.75 -15.48
CA GLY A 489 26.51 -41.03 -14.21
C GLY A 489 25.00 -41.02 -14.39
N LYS A 490 24.33 -42.14 -14.06
CA LYS A 490 22.88 -42.30 -14.18
C LYS A 490 22.16 -41.21 -13.38
N HIS A 491 21.30 -40.43 -14.03
CA HIS A 491 20.39 -39.50 -13.36
C HIS A 491 19.37 -40.25 -12.50
N GLU A 492 19.57 -40.29 -11.18
CA GLU A 492 18.46 -40.45 -10.25
C GLU A 492 17.76 -39.10 -10.06
N VAL A 493 16.46 -39.09 -10.35
CA VAL A 493 15.60 -37.92 -10.19
C VAL A 493 15.42 -37.66 -8.69
N VAL A 494 16.10 -36.65 -8.16
CA VAL A 494 15.90 -36.20 -6.77
C VAL A 494 14.53 -35.52 -6.67
N VAL A 495 13.54 -36.26 -6.16
CA VAL A 495 12.18 -35.78 -5.92
C VAL A 495 12.15 -34.99 -4.60
N SER A 496 11.74 -33.72 -4.66
CA SER A 496 11.58 -32.83 -3.50
C SER A 496 10.76 -33.49 -2.36
N LYS A 497 11.23 -33.41 -1.11
CA LYS A 497 10.69 -34.07 0.11
C LYS A 497 9.21 -33.79 0.48
N HIS A 498 8.40 -33.11 -0.34
CA HIS A 498 6.96 -32.92 -0.09
C HIS A 498 6.04 -33.35 -1.26
N PRO A 499 6.11 -34.60 -1.78
CA PRO A 499 5.32 -35.01 -2.95
C PRO A 499 3.84 -35.29 -2.61
N MET A 500 3.54 -35.73 -1.38
CA MET A 500 2.19 -36.22 -1.01
C MET A 500 1.19 -35.09 -0.72
N LEU A 501 1.63 -33.97 -0.12
CA LEU A 501 0.74 -32.82 0.12
C LEU A 501 0.36 -32.11 -1.19
N ARG A 502 1.24 -32.14 -2.20
CA ARG A 502 0.96 -31.63 -3.57
C ARG A 502 0.02 -32.54 -4.39
N ARG A 503 -0.27 -33.76 -3.92
CA ARG A 503 -1.29 -34.64 -4.55
C ARG A 503 -2.71 -34.31 -4.10
N ARG A 504 -2.86 -33.66 -2.94
CA ARG A 504 -4.17 -33.19 -2.48
C ARG A 504 -4.63 -32.08 -3.42
N ARG A 505 -5.91 -32.09 -3.79
CA ARG A 505 -6.54 -31.02 -4.60
C ARG A 505 -7.64 -30.29 -3.84
N ARG A 506 -7.96 -30.71 -2.61
CA ARG A 506 -8.96 -30.11 -1.73
C ARG A 506 -8.46 -30.12 -0.30
N LEU A 507 -8.90 -29.16 0.51
CA LEU A 507 -8.55 -29.07 1.92
C LEU A 507 -9.80 -28.85 2.76
N ILE A 508 -9.97 -29.65 3.81
CA ILE A 508 -11.08 -29.53 4.75
C ILE A 508 -10.52 -29.04 6.07
N VAL A 509 -10.94 -27.85 6.48
CA VAL A 509 -10.57 -27.20 7.72
C VAL A 509 -11.71 -27.34 8.70
N ILE A 510 -11.41 -27.93 9.86
CA ILE A 510 -12.35 -28.01 10.98
C ILE A 510 -11.97 -26.90 11.97
N ALA A 511 -12.83 -25.91 12.19
CA ALA A 511 -12.61 -24.81 13.15
C ALA A 511 -13.87 -24.54 13.98
N LEU A 512 -14.16 -25.46 14.91
CA LEU A 512 -15.43 -25.50 15.65
C LEU A 512 -15.45 -24.66 16.93
N ASP A 513 -14.29 -24.40 17.56
CA ASP A 513 -14.14 -23.62 18.80
C ASP A 513 -15.19 -23.90 19.89
N CYS A 514 -15.43 -25.19 20.12
CA CYS A 514 -16.49 -25.63 20.99
C CYS A 514 -15.97 -25.79 22.43
N TYR A 515 -16.06 -24.70 23.18
CA TYR A 515 -15.56 -24.59 24.56
C TYR A 515 -16.68 -24.33 25.56
N ASP A 516 -16.55 -24.90 26.76
CA ASP A 516 -17.48 -24.71 27.86
C ASP A 516 -17.34 -23.32 28.54
N SER A 517 -18.10 -23.08 29.61
CA SER A 517 -18.03 -21.82 30.37
C SER A 517 -16.66 -21.53 30.98
N ASN A 518 -15.84 -22.55 31.22
CA ASN A 518 -14.49 -22.46 31.76
C ASN A 518 -13.41 -22.46 30.66
N GLY A 519 -13.83 -22.46 29.40
CA GLY A 519 -12.96 -22.51 28.24
C GLY A 519 -12.41 -23.91 27.94
N VAL A 520 -12.88 -24.99 28.57
CA VAL A 520 -12.41 -26.35 28.31
C VAL A 520 -13.11 -26.91 27.06
N PRO A 521 -12.42 -27.61 26.14
CA PRO A 521 -13.07 -28.17 24.95
C PRO A 521 -14.15 -29.19 25.33
N GLU A 522 -15.35 -29.04 24.78
CA GLU A 522 -16.48 -29.93 25.07
C GLU A 522 -16.35 -31.28 24.35
N LYS A 523 -16.90 -32.34 24.94
CA LYS A 523 -16.92 -33.68 24.33
C LYS A 523 -17.69 -33.74 23.01
N LYS A 524 -18.63 -32.84 22.77
CA LYS A 524 -19.33 -32.77 21.48
C LYS A 524 -18.40 -32.33 20.33
N MET A 525 -17.37 -31.53 20.62
CA MET A 525 -16.37 -31.11 19.64
C MET A 525 -15.67 -32.32 19.00
N ILE A 526 -15.24 -33.28 19.83
CA ILE A 526 -14.54 -34.46 19.32
C ILE A 526 -15.45 -35.37 18.50
N GLN A 527 -16.71 -35.53 18.92
CA GLN A 527 -17.69 -36.32 18.17
C GLN A 527 -17.87 -35.78 16.76
N ILE A 528 -18.03 -34.46 16.61
CA ILE A 528 -18.17 -33.80 15.32
C ILE A 528 -16.89 -33.96 14.47
N VAL A 529 -15.71 -33.82 15.07
CA VAL A 529 -14.43 -34.05 14.37
C VAL A 529 -14.36 -35.49 13.83
N GLN A 530 -14.73 -36.48 14.63
CA GLN A 530 -14.74 -37.89 14.22
C GLN A 530 -15.75 -38.15 13.08
N ASP A 531 -16.94 -37.56 13.17
CA ASP A 531 -17.96 -37.70 12.13
C ASP A 531 -17.52 -37.07 10.80
N ILE A 532 -16.91 -35.89 10.84
CA ILE A 532 -16.30 -35.27 9.65
C ILE A 532 -15.21 -36.18 9.08
N MET A 533 -14.27 -36.65 9.90
CA MET A 533 -13.21 -37.56 9.45
C MET A 533 -13.77 -38.84 8.80
N LYS A 534 -14.84 -39.41 9.35
CA LYS A 534 -15.53 -40.57 8.81
C LYS A 534 -16.15 -40.26 7.43
N VAL A 535 -16.82 -39.12 7.29
CA VAL A 535 -17.38 -38.67 5.99
C VAL A 535 -16.29 -38.54 4.94
N VAL A 536 -15.21 -37.84 5.26
CA VAL A 536 -14.08 -37.60 4.34
C VAL A 536 -13.45 -38.92 3.86
N ARG A 537 -13.39 -39.92 4.74
CA ARG A 537 -12.80 -41.24 4.44
C ARG A 537 -13.74 -42.21 3.74
N SER A 538 -15.05 -42.06 3.93
CA SER A 538 -16.06 -42.97 3.38
C SER A 538 -16.20 -42.88 1.86
N ASP A 539 -15.87 -41.74 1.27
CA ASP A 539 -15.86 -41.54 -0.18
C ASP A 539 -14.45 -41.78 -0.73
N SER A 540 -14.25 -42.90 -1.44
CA SER A 540 -12.94 -43.39 -1.88
C SER A 540 -12.23 -42.48 -2.90
N LEU A 541 -12.99 -41.67 -3.65
CA LEU A 541 -12.46 -40.65 -4.56
C LEU A 541 -12.08 -39.39 -3.79
N PHE A 542 -12.90 -39.02 -2.81
CA PHE A 542 -12.69 -37.85 -1.97
C PHE A 542 -11.50 -38.03 -1.00
N ALA A 543 -11.36 -39.20 -0.38
CA ALA A 543 -10.30 -39.53 0.59
C ALA A 543 -8.88 -39.50 0.00
N LYS A 544 -8.72 -39.82 -1.29
CA LYS A 544 -7.41 -39.79 -1.99
C LYS A 544 -6.93 -38.37 -2.25
N VAL A 545 -7.84 -37.41 -2.37
CA VAL A 545 -7.55 -36.06 -2.89
C VAL A 545 -7.77 -34.97 -1.82
N ALA A 546 -8.55 -35.23 -0.78
CA ALA A 546 -8.79 -34.30 0.32
C ALA A 546 -7.70 -34.38 1.38
N GLY A 547 -7.14 -33.23 1.74
CA GLY A 547 -6.37 -33.03 2.96
C GLY A 547 -7.26 -32.58 4.12
N LEU A 548 -6.80 -32.81 5.34
CA LEU A 548 -7.51 -32.46 6.57
C LEU A 548 -6.66 -31.53 7.44
N ALA A 549 -7.25 -30.41 7.88
CA ALA A 549 -6.65 -29.50 8.83
C ALA A 549 -7.58 -29.22 10.02
N LEU A 550 -7.00 -29.05 11.20
CA LEU A 550 -7.71 -28.61 12.40
C LEU A 550 -7.25 -27.20 12.76
N SER A 551 -8.17 -26.26 12.95
CA SER A 551 -7.89 -24.91 13.44
C SER A 551 -8.56 -24.70 14.80
N THR A 552 -7.81 -24.22 15.79
CA THR A 552 -8.26 -24.12 17.18
C THR A 552 -7.55 -23.00 17.92
N ALA A 553 -8.20 -22.44 18.94
CA ALA A 553 -7.57 -21.52 19.89
C ALA A 553 -6.64 -22.23 20.89
N MET A 554 -6.67 -23.55 20.98
CA MET A 554 -5.79 -24.33 21.87
C MET A 554 -4.33 -24.25 21.43
N SER A 555 -3.40 -24.34 22.38
CA SER A 555 -1.97 -24.47 22.05
C SER A 555 -1.68 -25.84 21.41
N LEU A 556 -0.50 -26.01 20.83
CA LEU A 556 -0.10 -27.30 20.25
C LEU A 556 -0.18 -28.44 21.29
N THR A 557 0.31 -28.22 22.51
CA THR A 557 0.30 -29.22 23.60
C THR A 557 -1.13 -29.59 24.00
N GLU A 558 -2.00 -28.59 24.18
CA GLU A 558 -3.40 -28.85 24.53
C GLU A 558 -4.14 -29.58 23.40
N THR A 559 -3.83 -29.26 22.14
CA THR A 559 -4.44 -29.88 20.97
C THR A 559 -4.02 -31.33 20.83
N THR A 560 -2.74 -31.66 21.05
CA THR A 560 -2.26 -33.04 20.97
C THR A 560 -2.81 -33.89 22.11
N GLU A 561 -2.92 -33.35 23.33
CA GLU A 561 -3.58 -34.00 24.47
C GLU A 561 -5.07 -34.25 24.19
N PHE A 562 -5.77 -33.24 23.67
CA PHE A 562 -7.18 -33.35 23.30
C PHE A 562 -7.43 -34.46 22.27
N LEU A 563 -6.65 -34.51 21.19
CA LEU A 563 -6.77 -35.55 20.16
C LEU A 563 -6.40 -36.94 20.70
N THR A 564 -5.33 -37.05 21.48
CA THR A 564 -4.85 -38.33 22.03
C THR A 564 -5.83 -38.92 23.04
N SER A 565 -6.45 -38.07 23.88
CA SER A 565 -7.48 -38.49 24.85
C SER A 565 -8.67 -39.21 24.20
N SER A 566 -8.88 -38.97 22.91
CA SER A 566 -10.00 -39.48 22.13
C SER A 566 -9.59 -40.48 21.05
N LYS A 567 -8.38 -41.04 21.15
CA LYS A 567 -7.83 -42.05 20.23
C LYS A 567 -7.67 -41.59 18.77
N ILE A 568 -7.62 -40.29 18.50
CA ILE A 568 -7.30 -39.75 17.17
C ILE A 568 -5.79 -39.56 17.08
N GLN A 569 -5.13 -40.16 16.09
CA GLN A 569 -3.71 -39.94 15.91
C GLN A 569 -3.48 -38.57 15.27
N VAL A 570 -2.56 -37.78 15.82
CA VAL A 570 -2.22 -36.45 15.31
C VAL A 570 -1.79 -36.50 13.83
N LYS A 571 -1.17 -37.61 13.41
CA LYS A 571 -0.75 -37.90 12.02
C LYS A 571 -1.89 -38.04 11.02
N GLU A 572 -3.13 -38.12 11.48
CA GLU A 572 -4.32 -38.16 10.62
C GLU A 572 -4.67 -36.80 10.02
N PHE A 573 -4.06 -35.71 10.53
CA PHE A 573 -4.18 -34.37 9.99
C PHE A 573 -2.94 -34.01 9.16
N ASP A 574 -3.17 -33.37 8.02
CA ASP A 574 -2.11 -32.83 7.16
C ASP A 574 -1.55 -31.51 7.74
N ALA A 575 -2.36 -30.73 8.47
CA ALA A 575 -1.93 -29.54 9.20
C ALA A 575 -2.76 -29.29 10.48
N LEU A 576 -2.13 -28.71 11.50
CA LEU A 576 -2.79 -28.16 12.68
C LEU A 576 -2.49 -26.66 12.78
N ILE A 577 -3.53 -25.86 12.94
CA ILE A 577 -3.44 -24.41 13.15
C ILE A 577 -3.84 -24.18 14.61
N CYS A 578 -2.86 -23.90 15.45
CA CYS A 578 -3.02 -23.74 16.88
C CYS A 578 -2.91 -22.26 17.26
N SER A 579 -3.25 -21.95 18.51
CA SER A 579 -3.08 -20.60 19.08
C SER A 579 -3.71 -19.52 18.19
N SER A 580 -4.91 -19.84 17.67
CA SER A 580 -5.71 -18.98 16.80
C SER A 580 -4.98 -18.47 15.54
N GLY A 581 -4.11 -19.28 14.96
CA GLY A 581 -3.35 -18.91 13.75
C GLY A 581 -1.94 -18.38 14.03
N GLY A 582 -1.56 -18.23 15.30
CA GLY A 582 -0.19 -17.91 15.68
C GLY A 582 0.81 -19.05 15.43
N GLU A 583 0.33 -20.29 15.32
CA GLU A 583 1.17 -21.49 15.16
C GLU A 583 0.59 -22.44 14.11
N VAL A 584 1.42 -22.93 13.18
CA VAL A 584 1.04 -23.94 12.18
C VAL A 584 2.00 -25.14 12.27
N TYR A 585 1.45 -26.33 12.45
CA TYR A 585 2.18 -27.58 12.63
C TYR A 585 1.82 -28.61 11.55
N TYR A 586 2.82 -29.38 11.09
CA TYR A 586 2.66 -30.43 10.08
C TYR A 586 3.02 -31.80 10.69
N PRO A 587 2.03 -32.62 11.07
CA PRO A 587 2.26 -33.90 11.76
C PRO A 587 3.01 -34.97 10.95
N GLY A 588 3.14 -34.82 9.63
CA GLY A 588 3.69 -35.82 8.72
C GLY A 588 5.01 -35.44 8.07
N THR A 589 6.14 -35.57 8.76
CA THR A 589 7.46 -35.66 8.10
C THR A 589 7.76 -37.13 7.82
N TYR A 590 7.73 -37.53 6.56
CA TYR A 590 8.09 -38.88 6.11
C TYR A 590 9.58 -38.95 5.77
N THR A 591 10.31 -39.91 6.33
CA THR A 591 11.60 -40.39 5.80
C THR A 591 11.34 -41.64 4.94
N GLU A 592 12.07 -41.82 3.85
CA GLU A 592 11.90 -42.96 2.92
C GLU A 592 12.13 -44.32 3.58
N GLU A 593 12.85 -44.36 4.70
CA GLU A 593 12.89 -45.50 5.59
C GLU A 593 11.99 -45.21 6.79
N GLY A 594 10.99 -46.08 7.02
CA GLY A 594 9.91 -45.93 8.01
C GLY A 594 10.33 -45.95 9.49
N ALA A 595 11.46 -45.34 9.86
CA ALA A 595 11.86 -45.07 11.23
C ALA A 595 11.40 -43.66 11.65
N PRO A 596 10.86 -43.47 12.87
CA PRO A 596 10.58 -42.14 13.39
C PRO A 596 11.89 -41.36 13.55
N SER A 597 11.98 -40.20 12.90
CA SER A 597 13.04 -39.21 13.13
C SER A 597 13.20 -38.91 14.62
N LYS A 598 14.24 -39.48 15.24
CA LYS A 598 14.70 -39.08 16.56
C LYS A 598 15.48 -37.78 16.38
N LYS A 599 14.87 -36.67 16.79
CA LYS A 599 15.34 -35.27 16.72
C LYS A 599 14.91 -34.51 15.46
N ILE A 600 13.62 -34.23 15.36
CA ILE A 600 13.21 -32.97 14.73
C ILE A 600 13.58 -31.87 15.72
N LYS A 601 14.58 -31.05 15.40
CA LYS A 601 14.73 -29.73 16.04
C LYS A 601 13.50 -28.93 15.62
N ASN A 602 12.43 -29.06 16.40
CA ASN A 602 11.19 -28.32 16.25
C ASN A 602 11.48 -26.82 16.35
N ARG A 603 11.75 -26.16 15.22
CA ARG A 603 11.69 -24.69 15.13
C ARG A 603 10.23 -24.29 14.97
N ALA A 604 9.42 -24.55 15.99
CA ALA A 604 8.31 -23.65 16.27
C ALA A 604 8.97 -22.41 16.88
N ILE A 605 8.92 -21.26 16.21
CA ILE A 605 9.21 -20.00 16.88
C ILE A 605 7.90 -19.67 17.61
N PRO A 606 7.82 -19.81 18.94
CA PRO A 606 6.58 -19.52 19.66
C PRO A 606 6.44 -18.00 19.73
N ILE A 607 5.45 -17.43 19.04
CA ILE A 607 5.19 -15.98 19.05
C ILE A 607 3.76 -15.68 19.55
N ALA A 608 3.08 -16.66 20.15
CA ALA A 608 1.78 -16.45 20.79
C ALA A 608 1.93 -16.33 22.31
N LEU A 609 1.50 -15.21 22.87
CA LEU A 609 1.42 -14.98 24.31
C LEU A 609 0.02 -15.33 24.80
N HIS A 610 -0.07 -16.30 25.71
CA HIS A 610 -1.31 -16.78 26.29
C HIS A 610 -1.46 -16.31 27.73
N THR A 611 -2.57 -15.67 28.06
CA THR A 611 -2.86 -15.22 29.43
C THR A 611 -4.27 -15.60 29.86
N PHE A 612 -4.45 -15.89 31.15
CA PHE A 612 -5.75 -16.19 31.74
C PHE A 612 -6.46 -14.92 32.18
N VAL A 613 -7.75 -14.82 31.85
CA VAL A 613 -8.62 -13.74 32.32
C VAL A 613 -9.14 -14.10 33.70
N LYS A 614 -8.56 -13.47 34.74
CA LYS A 614 -8.96 -13.71 36.14
C LYS A 614 -10.36 -13.16 36.48
N ASP A 615 -10.69 -11.97 35.97
CA ASP A 615 -11.94 -11.27 36.27
C ASP A 615 -12.57 -10.79 34.95
N ARG A 616 -13.67 -11.44 34.56
CA ARG A 616 -14.38 -11.14 33.30
C ARG A 616 -15.08 -9.78 33.33
N SER A 617 -15.44 -9.26 34.50
CA SER A 617 -16.15 -7.98 34.64
C SER A 617 -15.26 -6.77 34.34
N LYS A 618 -13.94 -6.93 34.39
CA LYS A 618 -12.94 -5.88 34.15
C LYS A 618 -12.29 -5.96 32.77
N VAL A 619 -12.78 -6.86 31.93
CA VAL A 619 -12.27 -7.02 30.56
C VAL A 619 -12.64 -5.80 29.73
N LYS A 620 -11.65 -5.27 29.00
CA LYS A 620 -11.84 -4.17 28.04
C LYS A 620 -12.09 -4.75 26.66
N ARG A 621 -12.76 -4.00 25.79
CA ARG A 621 -12.93 -4.40 24.40
C ARG A 621 -11.56 -4.48 23.71
N VAL A 622 -11.44 -5.36 22.71
CA VAL A 622 -10.17 -5.56 21.98
C VAL A 622 -9.66 -4.26 21.38
N ASP A 623 -10.55 -3.40 20.86
CA ASP A 623 -10.18 -2.10 20.29
C ASP A 623 -9.45 -1.17 21.28
N ASP A 624 -9.93 -1.09 22.53
CA ASP A 624 -9.32 -0.27 23.58
C ASP A 624 -7.92 -0.80 23.96
N LEU A 625 -7.77 -2.12 24.00
CA LEU A 625 -6.48 -2.76 24.30
C LEU A 625 -5.50 -2.56 23.15
N ARG A 626 -5.97 -2.75 21.91
CA ARG A 626 -5.20 -2.53 20.68
C ARG A 626 -4.70 -1.08 20.62
N GLN A 627 -5.58 -0.10 20.83
CA GLN A 627 -5.20 1.32 20.87
C GLN A 627 -4.07 1.57 21.88
N LYS A 628 -4.17 1.02 23.10
CA LYS A 628 -3.16 1.20 24.16
C LYS A 628 -1.82 0.54 23.83
N LEU A 629 -1.83 -0.63 23.21
CA LEU A 629 -0.59 -1.29 22.77
C LEU A 629 0.04 -0.51 21.61
N ARG A 630 -0.76 -0.03 20.66
CA ARG A 630 -0.32 0.82 19.54
C ARG A 630 0.33 2.11 20.01
N MET A 631 -0.24 2.80 21.00
CA MET A 631 0.35 4.01 21.63
C MET A 631 1.72 3.75 22.28
N ARG A 632 2.07 2.49 22.55
CA ARG A 632 3.38 2.09 23.07
C ARG A 632 4.32 1.53 22.00
N GLY A 633 3.90 1.57 20.73
CA GLY A 633 4.64 1.01 19.59
C GLY A 633 4.55 -0.52 19.49
N LEU A 634 3.64 -1.18 20.22
CA LEU A 634 3.45 -2.63 20.16
C LEU A 634 2.37 -2.95 19.12
N ARG A 635 2.77 -3.50 17.98
CA ARG A 635 1.88 -3.90 16.88
C ARG A 635 1.68 -5.40 16.93
N CYS A 636 0.50 -5.83 17.34
CA CYS A 636 0.15 -7.23 17.49
C CYS A 636 -1.35 -7.41 17.30
N HIS A 637 -1.74 -8.64 16.99
CA HIS A 637 -3.13 -9.02 16.95
C HIS A 637 -3.53 -9.56 18.33
N ILE A 638 -4.64 -9.07 18.88
CA ILE A 638 -5.13 -9.43 20.21
C ILE A 638 -6.51 -10.04 20.05
N MET A 639 -6.77 -11.16 20.70
CA MET A 639 -8.09 -11.75 20.70
C MET A 639 -8.43 -12.45 22.01
N TYR A 640 -9.69 -12.32 22.40
CA TYR A 640 -10.27 -13.17 23.42
C TYR A 640 -10.65 -14.51 22.79
N CYS A 641 -10.34 -15.58 23.52
CA CYS A 641 -10.69 -16.92 23.10
C CYS A 641 -11.15 -17.78 24.28
N ARG A 642 -11.71 -18.93 23.94
CA ARG A 642 -12.25 -19.97 24.80
C ARG A 642 -13.30 -19.38 25.71
N ASN A 643 -14.34 -18.76 25.13
CA ASN A 643 -15.42 -18.08 25.85
C ASN A 643 -14.88 -16.96 26.77
N SER A 644 -13.99 -16.14 26.21
CA SER A 644 -13.31 -15.03 26.90
C SER A 644 -12.55 -15.41 28.18
N THR A 645 -12.20 -16.69 28.36
CA THR A 645 -11.38 -17.13 29.50
C THR A 645 -9.89 -16.90 29.29
N ARG A 646 -9.49 -16.76 28.03
CA ARG A 646 -8.11 -16.53 27.64
C ARG A 646 -7.98 -15.33 26.73
N LEU A 647 -6.84 -14.66 26.84
CA LEU A 647 -6.41 -13.59 25.95
C LEU A 647 -5.14 -14.05 25.25
N GLN A 648 -5.18 -14.01 23.92
CA GLN A 648 -4.05 -14.31 23.05
C GLN A 648 -3.53 -13.03 22.41
N ILE A 649 -2.20 -12.92 22.39
CA ILE A 649 -1.48 -11.88 21.65
C ILE A 649 -0.60 -12.60 20.64
N ILE A 650 -0.92 -12.45 19.35
CA ILE A 650 -0.25 -13.11 18.23
C ILE A 650 0.40 -12.06 17.31
N PRO A 651 1.34 -12.46 16.43
CA PRO A 651 1.93 -11.53 15.47
C PRO A 651 0.88 -10.78 14.67
N LEU A 652 1.17 -9.54 14.28
CA LEU A 652 0.21 -8.69 13.58
C LEU A 652 -0.37 -9.32 12.30
N LEU A 653 0.46 -10.00 11.52
CA LEU A 653 0.06 -10.66 10.26
C LEU A 653 -0.39 -12.11 10.45
N ALA A 654 -0.48 -12.58 11.70
CA ALA A 654 -0.98 -13.91 12.01
C ALA A 654 -2.46 -13.82 12.37
N SER A 655 -3.25 -14.66 11.72
CA SER A 655 -4.67 -14.87 11.96
C SER A 655 -5.01 -16.28 11.50
N ARG A 656 -6.22 -16.76 11.78
CA ARG A 656 -6.63 -18.07 11.25
C ARG A 656 -6.79 -18.00 9.73
N ALA A 657 -7.42 -16.95 9.22
CA ALA A 657 -7.61 -16.74 7.79
C ALA A 657 -6.25 -16.63 7.05
N GLN A 658 -5.28 -15.92 7.62
CA GLN A 658 -3.92 -15.86 7.08
C GLN A 658 -3.20 -17.21 7.13
N ALA A 659 -3.39 -18.01 8.18
CA ALA A 659 -2.86 -19.36 8.21
C ALA A 659 -3.46 -20.24 7.09
N LEU A 660 -4.75 -20.06 6.76
CA LEU A 660 -5.37 -20.75 5.62
C LEU A 660 -4.78 -20.30 4.28
N ARG A 661 -4.62 -18.99 4.08
CA ARG A 661 -3.96 -18.43 2.89
C ARG A 661 -2.51 -18.89 2.76
N TYR A 662 -1.80 -18.97 3.87
CA TYR A 662 -0.45 -19.50 3.93
C TYR A 662 -0.40 -20.97 3.47
N LEU A 663 -1.33 -21.81 3.93
CA LEU A 663 -1.47 -23.19 3.44
C LEU A 663 -1.78 -23.22 1.94
N PHE A 664 -2.65 -22.33 1.44
CA PHE A 664 -2.93 -22.19 0.02
C PHE A 664 -1.67 -21.93 -0.80
N VAL A 665 -0.85 -20.95 -0.39
CA VAL A 665 0.39 -20.58 -1.09
C VAL A 665 1.39 -21.74 -1.03
N ARG A 666 1.57 -22.32 0.16
CA ARG A 666 2.56 -23.39 0.40
C ARG A 666 2.21 -24.68 -0.32
N TRP A 667 0.92 -25.04 -0.38
CA TRP A 667 0.46 -26.30 -0.97
C TRP A 667 0.00 -26.16 -2.42
N ARG A 668 -0.06 -24.93 -2.96
CA ARG A 668 -0.52 -24.63 -4.32
C ARG A 668 -1.92 -25.17 -4.61
N LEU A 669 -2.79 -25.09 -3.61
CA LEU A 669 -4.21 -25.42 -3.75
C LEU A 669 -4.96 -24.20 -4.30
N ASN A 670 -6.19 -24.39 -4.80
CA ASN A 670 -7.08 -23.27 -5.08
C ASN A 670 -7.92 -22.98 -3.82
N VAL A 671 -8.08 -21.71 -3.42
CA VAL A 671 -8.92 -21.33 -2.26
C VAL A 671 -10.36 -21.82 -2.44
N ALA A 672 -10.85 -21.81 -3.69
CA ALA A 672 -12.18 -22.33 -4.02
C ALA A 672 -12.33 -23.84 -3.71
N ASP A 673 -11.23 -24.61 -3.64
CA ASP A 673 -11.24 -26.04 -3.31
C ASP A 673 -11.14 -26.33 -1.80
N MET A 674 -11.22 -25.28 -0.98
CA MET A 674 -11.15 -25.35 0.47
C MET A 674 -12.54 -25.33 1.09
N PHE A 675 -12.77 -26.22 2.06
CA PHE A 675 -14.00 -26.29 2.85
C PHE A 675 -13.67 -25.95 4.29
N VAL A 676 -14.31 -24.92 4.83
CA VAL A 676 -14.14 -24.46 6.21
C VAL A 676 -15.41 -24.77 6.98
N ILE A 677 -15.30 -25.61 8.01
CA ILE A 677 -16.43 -26.01 8.86
C ILE A 677 -16.30 -25.26 10.19
N LEU A 678 -17.29 -24.41 10.49
CA LEU A 678 -17.28 -23.47 11.61
C LEU A 678 -18.45 -23.72 12.57
N GLY A 679 -18.29 -23.31 13.83
CA GLY A 679 -19.44 -23.05 14.71
C GLY A 679 -20.14 -21.74 14.34
N GLU A 680 -21.44 -21.63 14.63
CA GLU A 680 -22.21 -20.38 14.46
C GLU A 680 -21.68 -19.24 15.32
N ASN A 681 -21.29 -19.56 16.56
CA ASN A 681 -20.51 -18.70 17.42
C ASN A 681 -19.11 -19.31 17.58
N GLY A 682 -18.11 -18.52 17.95
CA GLY A 682 -16.74 -19.04 18.06
C GLY A 682 -15.73 -17.95 18.37
N ASP A 683 -14.49 -18.35 18.55
CA ASP A 683 -13.38 -17.42 18.80
C ASP A 683 -12.85 -16.87 17.47
N THR A 684 -13.68 -16.10 16.76
CA THR A 684 -13.28 -15.53 15.47
C THR A 684 -12.59 -14.18 15.65
N ASP A 685 -11.49 -13.99 14.94
CA ASP A 685 -10.66 -12.79 14.90
C ASP A 685 -11.25 -11.69 14.00
N TYR A 686 -10.48 -10.61 13.78
CA TYR A 686 -10.83 -9.45 12.95
C TYR A 686 -11.13 -9.78 11.48
N GLU A 687 -10.60 -10.91 10.96
CA GLU A 687 -10.64 -11.29 9.54
C GLU A 687 -11.74 -12.31 9.20
N GLU A 688 -12.52 -12.76 10.19
CA GLU A 688 -13.70 -13.61 10.07
C GLU A 688 -13.57 -14.71 8.99
N MET A 689 -13.26 -15.97 9.40
CA MET A 689 -13.13 -17.17 8.54
C MET A 689 -14.34 -17.51 7.65
N ILE A 690 -15.38 -16.69 7.66
CA ILE A 690 -16.61 -16.76 6.88
C ILE A 690 -16.52 -15.95 5.57
N SER A 691 -15.61 -14.97 5.45
CA SER A 691 -15.42 -14.13 4.27
C SER A 691 -14.29 -14.65 3.37
N GLY A 692 -14.51 -14.70 2.05
CA GLY A 692 -13.50 -15.15 1.07
C GLY A 692 -14.07 -16.02 -0.04
N ALA A 693 -13.18 -16.64 -0.82
CA ALA A 693 -13.54 -17.53 -1.94
C ALA A 693 -13.73 -19.00 -1.54
N HIS A 694 -13.43 -19.36 -0.29
CA HIS A 694 -13.59 -20.73 0.21
C HIS A 694 -15.06 -21.07 0.49
N LYS A 695 -15.33 -22.37 0.58
CA LYS A 695 -16.66 -22.92 0.86
C LYS A 695 -16.83 -23.05 2.37
N THR A 696 -17.90 -22.49 2.93
CA THR A 696 -18.10 -22.44 4.38
C THR A 696 -19.34 -23.21 4.80
N VAL A 697 -19.20 -24.05 5.83
CA VAL A 697 -20.30 -24.77 6.46
C VAL A 697 -20.39 -24.33 7.91
N ILE A 698 -21.52 -23.73 8.29
CA ILE A 698 -21.76 -23.21 9.64
C ILE A 698 -22.64 -24.20 10.40
N LEU A 699 -22.13 -24.72 11.51
CA LEU A 699 -22.87 -25.59 12.44
C LEU A 699 -23.54 -24.75 13.53
N LYS A 700 -24.87 -24.67 13.46
CA LYS A 700 -25.73 -23.99 14.45
C LYS A 700 -25.78 -24.73 15.77
N ASP A 701 -25.96 -24.00 16.87
CA ASP A 701 -26.11 -24.56 18.21
C ASP A 701 -24.89 -25.37 18.75
N VAL A 702 -23.77 -25.42 18.03
CA VAL A 702 -22.54 -26.10 18.48
C VAL A 702 -21.79 -25.27 19.52
N VAL A 703 -21.81 -23.95 19.39
CA VAL A 703 -21.16 -23.03 20.33
C VAL A 703 -22.21 -22.14 20.96
N THR A 704 -22.45 -22.33 22.26
CA THR A 704 -23.52 -21.66 22.99
C THR A 704 -23.20 -20.23 23.38
N LYS A 705 -21.91 -19.91 23.59
CA LYS A 705 -21.40 -18.57 23.92
C LYS A 705 -19.97 -18.45 23.38
N GLY A 706 -19.71 -17.55 22.44
CA GLY A 706 -18.37 -17.29 21.95
C GLY A 706 -17.75 -16.05 22.62
N SER A 707 -16.72 -15.50 22.00
CA SER A 707 -16.00 -14.31 22.51
C SER A 707 -16.47 -12.99 21.85
N GLU A 708 -17.57 -13.04 21.10
CA GLU A 708 -18.11 -11.95 20.28
C GLU A 708 -18.40 -10.64 21.01
N ASP A 709 -19.00 -10.71 22.20
CA ASP A 709 -19.43 -9.53 22.98
C ASP A 709 -18.26 -8.61 23.40
N LEU A 710 -17.02 -9.12 23.33
CA LEU A 710 -15.80 -8.40 23.73
C LEU A 710 -14.93 -7.96 22.53
N LEU A 711 -15.39 -8.19 21.30
CA LEU A 711 -14.59 -7.94 20.09
C LEU A 711 -14.51 -6.46 19.67
N ARG A 712 -15.63 -5.71 19.56
CA ARG A 712 -15.60 -4.34 19.01
C ARG A 712 -16.57 -3.37 19.66
N THR A 713 -16.28 -2.07 19.58
CA THR A 713 -17.14 -0.98 20.06
C THR A 713 -18.38 -0.76 19.20
N THR A 714 -18.33 -1.16 17.93
CA THR A 714 -19.39 -0.99 16.91
C THR A 714 -19.79 -2.32 16.29
N ASP A 715 -21.10 -2.54 16.14
CA ASP A 715 -21.73 -3.74 15.57
C ASP A 715 -21.58 -3.81 14.04
N LEU A 716 -20.33 -3.93 13.55
CA LEU A 716 -20.01 -4.02 12.11
C LEU A 716 -20.14 -5.44 11.53
N ARG A 717 -20.62 -6.42 12.31
CA ARG A 717 -20.77 -7.83 11.86
C ARG A 717 -21.75 -7.98 10.69
N ASP A 718 -22.79 -7.15 10.64
CA ASP A 718 -23.80 -7.19 9.56
C ASP A 718 -23.24 -6.77 8.19
N ASP A 719 -22.10 -6.05 8.18
CA ASP A 719 -21.48 -5.59 6.95
C ASP A 719 -20.45 -6.59 6.40
N ILE A 720 -19.81 -7.43 7.21
CA ILE A 720 -18.61 -8.19 6.79
C ILE A 720 -18.93 -9.45 5.96
N VAL A 721 -20.11 -10.05 6.11
CA VAL A 721 -20.55 -11.22 5.32
C VAL A 721 -21.90 -10.99 4.66
N PRO A 722 -22.00 -11.15 3.33
CA PRO A 722 -23.29 -11.13 2.65
C PRO A 722 -24.20 -12.23 3.21
N LYS A 723 -25.37 -11.84 3.77
CA LYS A 723 -26.35 -12.77 4.36
C LYS A 723 -26.80 -13.91 3.42
N ASN A 724 -26.57 -13.79 2.11
CA ASN A 724 -26.99 -14.72 1.05
C ASN A 724 -25.82 -15.21 0.18
N SER A 725 -24.63 -15.44 0.74
CA SER A 725 -23.52 -16.01 -0.05
C SER A 725 -23.82 -17.45 -0.50
N PRO A 726 -23.69 -17.79 -1.79
CA PRO A 726 -23.89 -19.16 -2.30
C PRO A 726 -22.78 -20.14 -1.87
N LEU A 727 -21.68 -19.62 -1.31
CA LEU A 727 -20.57 -20.41 -0.78
C LEU A 727 -20.77 -20.80 0.68
N ILE A 728 -21.84 -20.33 1.33
CA ILE A 728 -22.14 -20.59 2.74
C ILE A 728 -23.36 -21.51 2.84
N ALA A 729 -23.26 -22.55 3.66
CA ALA A 729 -24.38 -23.41 4.03
C ALA A 729 -24.47 -23.59 5.55
N TYR A 730 -25.68 -23.87 6.04
CA TYR A 730 -25.96 -24.04 7.45
C TYR A 730 -26.40 -25.47 7.76
N LEU A 731 -25.94 -26.00 8.88
CA LEU A 731 -26.32 -27.30 9.43
C LEU A 731 -26.67 -27.15 10.91
N SER A 732 -27.57 -27.98 11.43
CA SER A 732 -27.81 -28.08 12.87
C SER A 732 -26.64 -28.79 13.56
N GLY A 733 -26.34 -28.45 14.81
CA GLY A 733 -25.27 -29.07 15.59
C GLY A 733 -25.48 -30.56 15.89
N ASN A 734 -26.70 -31.07 15.72
CA ASN A 734 -27.03 -32.49 15.82
C ASN A 734 -26.99 -33.22 14.46
N ALA A 735 -26.43 -32.60 13.41
CA ALA A 735 -26.36 -33.16 12.07
C ALA A 735 -25.61 -34.50 12.04
N THR A 736 -26.14 -35.46 11.29
CA THR A 736 -25.51 -36.75 11.10
C THR A 736 -24.38 -36.67 10.05
N ALA A 737 -23.52 -37.69 10.01
CA ALA A 737 -22.52 -37.83 8.96
C ALA A 737 -23.11 -37.76 7.53
N SER A 738 -24.36 -38.21 7.33
CA SER A 738 -25.05 -38.13 6.05
C SER A 738 -25.39 -36.68 5.67
N ASP A 739 -25.81 -35.87 6.64
CA ASP A 739 -26.19 -34.47 6.43
C ASP A 739 -24.94 -33.62 6.08
N ILE A 740 -23.84 -33.87 6.78
CA ILE A 740 -22.53 -33.24 6.49
C ILE A 740 -22.10 -33.57 5.05
N ALA A 741 -22.21 -34.84 4.63
CA ALA A 741 -21.86 -35.27 3.27
C ALA A 741 -22.76 -34.60 2.20
N GLY A 742 -24.06 -34.45 2.49
CA GLY A 742 -25.02 -33.79 1.61
C GLY A 742 -24.69 -32.31 1.39
N VAL A 743 -24.38 -31.58 2.46
CA VAL A 743 -24.06 -30.15 2.39
C VAL A 743 -22.72 -29.89 1.71
N LEU A 744 -21.68 -30.70 1.98
CA LEU A 744 -20.40 -30.59 1.27
C LEU A 744 -20.59 -30.75 -0.25
N LYS A 745 -21.49 -31.63 -0.69
CA LYS A 745 -21.85 -31.78 -2.11
C LYS A 745 -22.66 -30.59 -2.65
N GLN A 746 -23.55 -30.00 -1.85
CA GLN A 746 -24.32 -28.81 -2.24
C GLN A 746 -23.41 -27.61 -2.50
N VAL A 747 -22.55 -27.26 -1.54
CA VAL A 747 -21.65 -26.11 -1.67
C VAL A 747 -20.60 -26.33 -2.77
N SER A 748 -20.22 -27.58 -3.01
CA SER A 748 -19.39 -27.94 -4.18
C SER A 748 -20.05 -27.60 -5.53
N LYS A 749 -21.37 -27.78 -5.66
CA LYS A 749 -22.11 -27.52 -6.91
C LYS A 749 -22.34 -26.03 -7.16
N ALA A 750 -22.48 -25.23 -6.11
CA ALA A 750 -22.66 -23.77 -6.22
C ALA A 750 -21.44 -23.09 -6.86
N SER A 751 -20.23 -23.56 -6.51
CA SER A 751 -18.96 -23.05 -7.05
C SER A 751 -18.69 -23.41 -8.52
N GLY A 752 -19.38 -24.41 -9.10
CA GLY A 752 -19.24 -24.75 -10.52
C GLY A 752 -20.13 -23.92 -11.46
N ARG A 753 -21.00 -23.06 -10.91
CA ARG A 753 -21.88 -22.14 -11.64
C ARG A 753 -21.49 -20.66 -11.50
N MET A 754 -20.50 -20.36 -10.65
CA MET A 754 -19.88 -19.03 -10.48
C MET A 754 -18.58 -18.99 -11.27
#